data_AF-A0A930Y3H0-F1
#
_entry.id   AF-A0A930Y3H0-F1
#
_cell.length_a   1.000
_cell.length_b   1.000
_cell.length_c   1.000
_cell.angle_alpha   90.00
_cell.angle_beta   90.00
_cell.angle_gamma   90.00
#
_symmetry.space_group_name_H-M   'P 1'
#
loop_
_entity.id
_entity.type
_entity.pdbx_description
1 polymer ?
#
loop_
_entity_poly.entity_id
_entity_poly.type
_entity_poly.pdbx_seq_one_letter_code
_entity_poly.pdbx_strand_id
1 'polypeptide(L)'
;MSSPPQSESAHIFAVGSGLTDIEFRVEDGVLERLGLEKGAMSVADADQQRRRLNQLSSFKLRPQIHCGGSAVNSLYAARAMGAGTTLATRLGSDTHGRNFLRDLRHCGIACDARLQRGAVSGTCLALITPDAERTMSTHLGVNTEINADDLRSPALNSTWLVYIEGYLVFIDAMVEALCGMRLRPDQRFILSLSDPGVVTGGGAGLRCILDANRPDLLFGNEQEFQLLTGEQSIQNIAGALAGRNWAGQFVMTRGSLGAVIGERGAADAPFQITEVPTSRSVKAIDTLGAGDSFAGAFMYAMVCGRPLVQCAQFANGIAGELVRHFGPRLDAKIYWSLADRLLTPPPVKVGSKKKTRRAAEPDRASGSTGYRGRFAPSPSGPLHLGSLVSALASFLHARARDGEWCVRIEDIDVERSIPGADTEILGALEVHGLHWDGKVRTQSDGLRRFAEAERRLLKAGLLYRCSCSRAQRVTQASCKCRTDPPDDDRPTSLRLRFDRLCTEFGSDGAEPVFEDDFCGPQYAEPLSDDPIIRRRDGGSSYLLANAVDDALDDITWVVRGEDLLSTTPAQVMLLRALDHSVPRYAHHSLAVDKSGRKLSKQNQARPLDLDRPALNLRRALGVLGLHPPNNINSHEALISWGLDQFAASR
;
A
#
# COMPACT_ATOMS: atom_id res chain seq x y z
N MET A 1 20.09 26.11 -7.41
CA MET A 1 19.49 24.77 -7.59
C MET A 1 18.45 24.83 -8.69
N SER A 2 18.40 23.86 -9.60
CA SER A 2 17.34 23.76 -10.63
C SER A 2 15.99 23.45 -9.97
N SER A 3 14.90 24.08 -10.45
CA SER A 3 13.54 23.90 -9.95
C SER A 3 13.00 22.48 -10.21
N PRO A 4 12.13 21.94 -9.33
CA PRO A 4 11.48 20.65 -9.56
C PRO A 4 10.47 20.71 -10.72
N PRO A 5 10.11 19.56 -11.30
CA PRO A 5 9.21 19.49 -12.44
C PRO A 5 7.75 19.82 -12.09
N GLN A 6 6.99 20.34 -13.05
CA GLN A 6 5.57 20.66 -12.89
C GLN A 6 4.70 19.38 -12.95
N SER A 7 4.09 19.05 -11.82
CA SER A 7 2.99 18.09 -11.51
C SER A 7 3.02 16.62 -11.97
N GLU A 8 3.73 16.21 -13.03
CA GLU A 8 3.68 14.81 -13.52
C GLU A 8 4.89 13.92 -13.16
N SER A 9 5.86 14.42 -12.38
CA SER A 9 7.10 13.67 -12.07
C SER A 9 7.64 13.85 -10.64
N ALA A 10 6.75 13.90 -9.65
CA ALA A 10 7.12 13.84 -8.23
C ALA A 10 7.46 12.39 -7.81
N HIS A 11 8.51 11.81 -8.42
CA HIS A 11 8.89 10.42 -8.22
C HIS A 11 10.24 10.28 -7.50
N ILE A 12 10.25 9.49 -6.42
CA ILE A 12 11.42 9.21 -5.59
C ILE A 12 11.87 7.77 -5.86
N PHE A 13 13.11 7.60 -6.29
CA PHE A 13 13.75 6.30 -6.38
C PHE A 13 14.61 6.10 -5.14
N ALA A 14 14.47 4.98 -4.45
CA ALA A 14 15.29 4.66 -3.30
C ALA A 14 15.98 3.31 -3.46
N VAL A 15 17.20 3.21 -2.94
CA VAL A 15 17.87 1.91 -2.75
C VAL A 15 18.00 1.65 -1.27
N GLY A 16 17.60 0.45 -0.86
CA GLY A 16 17.72 0.03 0.52
C GLY A 16 17.41 -1.44 0.74
N SER A 17 17.66 -1.88 1.96
CA SER A 17 17.57 -3.26 2.40
C SER A 17 16.12 -3.61 2.65
N GLY A 18 15.61 -4.58 1.89
CA GLY A 18 14.27 -5.12 2.05
C GLY A 18 14.25 -6.07 3.23
N LEU A 19 13.83 -5.58 4.40
CA LEU A 19 13.76 -6.36 5.63
C LEU A 19 12.31 -6.66 5.97
N THR A 20 12.01 -7.92 6.30
CA THR A 20 10.71 -8.24 6.90
C THR A 20 10.81 -8.00 8.41
N ASP A 21 10.05 -7.03 8.92
CA ASP A 21 9.98 -6.74 10.35
C ASP A 21 9.07 -7.78 11.00
N ILE A 22 9.58 -8.42 12.05
CA ILE A 22 8.89 -9.46 12.83
C ILE A 22 8.87 -8.99 14.28
N GLU A 23 7.74 -8.41 14.67
CA GLU A 23 7.57 -7.80 15.98
C GLU A 23 6.95 -8.77 16.98
N PHE A 24 7.57 -8.89 18.16
CA PHE A 24 7.03 -9.61 19.29
C PHE A 24 6.90 -8.68 20.50
N ARG A 25 5.78 -8.80 21.23
CA ARG A 25 5.69 -8.28 22.60
C ARG A 25 6.22 -9.34 23.55
N VAL A 26 7.23 -8.98 24.34
CA VAL A 26 7.96 -9.91 25.21
C VAL A 26 8.16 -9.32 26.61
N GLU A 27 8.38 -10.18 27.59
CA GLU A 27 8.87 -9.76 28.92
C GLU A 27 10.40 -9.68 28.91
N ASP A 28 11.00 -8.89 29.80
CA ASP A 28 12.47 -8.69 29.88
C ASP A 28 13.25 -10.01 29.94
N GLY A 29 12.76 -11.00 30.72
CA GLY A 29 13.40 -12.32 30.83
C GLY A 29 13.37 -13.16 29.54
N VAL A 30 12.66 -12.74 28.49
CA VAL A 30 12.79 -13.33 27.15
C VAL A 30 14.02 -12.79 26.44
N LEU A 31 14.36 -11.50 26.59
CA LEU A 31 15.56 -10.89 26.01
C LEU A 31 16.83 -11.56 26.53
N GLU A 32 16.89 -11.79 27.85
CA GLU A 32 18.01 -12.49 28.51
C GLU A 32 18.22 -13.90 27.93
N ARG A 33 17.12 -14.64 27.71
CA ARG A 33 17.17 -16.00 27.13
C ARG A 33 17.61 -16.03 25.67
N LEU A 34 17.40 -14.94 24.94
CA LEU A 34 17.85 -14.77 23.56
C LEU A 34 19.27 -14.20 23.47
N GLY A 35 19.88 -13.84 24.61
CA GLY A 35 21.20 -13.22 24.70
C GLY A 35 21.22 -11.84 24.04
N LEU A 36 20.16 -11.06 24.21
CA LEU A 36 20.03 -9.73 23.62
C LEU A 36 20.03 -8.66 24.72
N GLU A 37 20.79 -7.59 24.48
CA GLU A 37 20.82 -6.41 25.35
C GLU A 37 19.58 -5.54 25.10
N LYS A 38 18.94 -5.11 26.18
CA LYS A 38 17.72 -4.28 26.09
C LYS A 38 18.04 -2.94 25.40
N GLY A 39 17.19 -2.51 24.49
CA GLY A 39 17.36 -1.26 23.73
C GLY A 39 18.40 -1.29 22.60
N ALA A 40 19.21 -2.35 22.50
CA ALA A 40 20.26 -2.44 21.49
C ALA A 40 19.75 -2.92 20.13
N MET A 41 20.44 -2.50 19.06
CA MET A 41 20.35 -3.11 17.73
C MET A 41 21.57 -4.01 17.52
N SER A 42 21.34 -5.25 17.10
CA SER A 42 22.40 -6.22 16.79
C SER A 42 22.22 -6.79 15.39
N VAL A 43 23.33 -7.11 14.73
CA VAL A 43 23.33 -7.86 13.48
C VAL A 43 23.46 -9.34 13.80
N ALA A 44 22.67 -10.17 13.13
CA ALA A 44 22.63 -11.62 13.30
C ALA A 44 22.98 -12.35 12.00
N ASP A 45 23.73 -13.45 12.13
CA ASP A 45 23.85 -14.43 11.05
C ASP A 45 22.56 -15.27 10.90
N ALA A 46 22.48 -16.05 9.83
CA ALA A 46 21.30 -16.85 9.52
C ALA A 46 20.97 -17.89 10.61
N ASP A 47 21.99 -18.50 11.22
CA ASP A 47 21.82 -19.53 12.25
C ASP A 47 21.38 -18.91 13.58
N GLN A 48 21.95 -17.77 13.96
CA GLN A 48 21.55 -16.98 15.11
C GLN A 48 20.08 -16.56 14.99
N GLN A 49 19.70 -15.98 13.85
CA GLN A 49 18.33 -15.52 13.62
C GLN A 49 17.33 -16.69 13.65
N ARG A 50 17.67 -17.81 13.00
CA ARG A 50 16.86 -19.03 13.02
C ARG A 50 16.71 -19.60 14.43
N ARG A 51 17.78 -19.65 15.23
CA ARG A 51 17.72 -20.08 16.64
C ARG A 51 16.79 -19.19 17.46
N ARG A 52 16.91 -17.86 17.32
CA ARG A 52 16.07 -16.88 18.01
C ARG A 52 14.59 -17.05 17.64
N LEU A 53 14.26 -17.17 16.36
CA LEU A 53 12.90 -17.43 15.88
C LEU A 53 12.32 -18.74 16.43
N ASN A 54 13.11 -19.82 16.44
CA ASN A 54 12.70 -21.10 17.00
C ASN A 54 12.43 -20.99 18.51
N GLN A 55 13.29 -20.31 19.27
CA GLN A 55 13.07 -20.05 20.69
C GLN A 55 11.81 -19.22 20.92
N LEU A 56 11.59 -18.16 20.12
CA LEU A 56 10.38 -17.32 20.19
C LEU A 56 9.10 -18.12 19.94
N SER A 57 9.14 -19.09 19.02
CA SER A 57 7.99 -19.96 18.75
C SER A 57 7.55 -20.80 19.96
N SER A 58 8.48 -21.14 20.87
CA SER A 58 8.20 -21.91 22.09
C SER A 58 7.36 -21.14 23.11
N PHE A 59 7.38 -19.79 23.05
CA PHE A 59 6.59 -18.93 23.93
C PHE A 59 5.14 -18.75 23.47
N LYS A 60 4.74 -19.35 22.34
CA LYS A 60 3.38 -19.22 21.74
C LYS A 60 2.94 -17.78 21.52
N LEU A 61 3.89 -16.87 21.32
CA LEU A 61 3.64 -15.47 21.00
C LEU A 61 3.20 -15.36 19.54
N ARG A 62 2.29 -14.43 19.26
CA ARG A 62 1.88 -14.11 17.88
C ARG A 62 2.63 -12.88 17.42
N PRO A 63 3.53 -12.99 16.42
CA PRO A 63 4.22 -11.83 15.90
C PRO A 63 3.30 -10.98 15.02
N GLN A 64 3.60 -9.69 14.94
CA GLN A 64 3.16 -8.85 13.83
C GLN A 64 4.26 -8.86 12.78
N ILE A 65 3.89 -9.08 11.51
CA ILE A 65 4.85 -9.20 10.42
C ILE A 65 4.45 -8.20 9.33
N HIS A 66 5.40 -7.39 8.89
CA HIS A 66 5.19 -6.42 7.82
C HIS A 66 6.50 -6.15 7.06
N CYS A 67 6.40 -5.57 5.86
CA CYS A 67 7.58 -5.05 5.17
C CYS A 67 8.17 -3.88 5.98
N GLY A 68 9.48 -3.91 6.22
CA GLY A 68 10.24 -2.97 7.02
C GLY A 68 11.48 -2.44 6.28
N GLY A 69 12.40 -1.84 7.03
CA GLY A 69 13.60 -1.19 6.51
C GLY A 69 13.49 0.34 6.42
N SER A 70 14.61 1.03 6.66
CA SER A 70 14.67 2.51 6.75
C SER A 70 14.24 3.20 5.45
N ALA A 71 14.78 2.75 4.31
CA ALA A 71 14.34 3.26 3.01
C ALA A 71 12.84 3.03 2.76
N VAL A 72 12.31 1.87 3.17
CA VAL A 72 10.88 1.53 3.00
C VAL A 72 10.00 2.43 3.85
N ASN A 73 10.37 2.66 5.11
CA ASN A 73 9.64 3.57 6.00
C ASN A 73 9.63 5.00 5.47
N SER A 74 10.77 5.46 4.93
CA SER A 74 10.90 6.79 4.33
C SER A 74 10.03 6.92 3.07
N LEU A 75 10.06 5.91 2.19
CA LEU A 75 9.20 5.86 1.01
C LEU A 75 7.73 5.73 1.36
N TYR A 76 7.37 4.99 2.41
CA TYR A 76 5.99 4.85 2.88
C TYR A 76 5.43 6.21 3.31
N ALA A 77 6.17 6.98 4.12
CA ALA A 77 5.76 8.32 4.50
C ALA A 77 5.55 9.19 3.24
N ALA A 78 6.53 9.25 2.34
CA ALA A 78 6.40 10.04 1.11
C ALA A 78 5.22 9.60 0.23
N ARG A 79 5.02 8.29 0.06
CA ARG A 79 3.94 7.72 -0.74
C ARG A 79 2.56 8.02 -0.15
N ALA A 80 2.43 7.89 1.17
CA ALA A 80 1.20 8.21 1.91
C ALA A 80 0.80 9.69 1.79
N MET A 81 1.76 10.57 1.49
CA MET A 81 1.50 11.99 1.22
C MET A 81 1.28 12.29 -0.27
N GLY A 82 1.48 11.32 -1.16
CA GLY A 82 1.14 11.41 -2.58
C GLY A 82 2.34 11.42 -3.55
N ALA A 83 3.57 11.19 -3.09
CA ALA A 83 4.71 11.00 -4.01
C ALA A 83 4.56 9.70 -4.82
N GLY A 84 5.06 9.69 -6.05
CA GLY A 84 5.44 8.44 -6.72
C GLY A 84 6.70 7.89 -6.06
N THR A 85 6.76 6.59 -5.79
CA THR A 85 7.91 5.99 -5.11
C THR A 85 8.28 4.65 -5.71
N THR A 86 9.58 4.41 -5.89
CA THR A 86 10.15 3.12 -6.27
C THR A 86 11.25 2.73 -5.31
N LEU A 87 11.20 1.50 -4.81
CA LEU A 87 12.28 0.86 -4.06
C LEU A 87 13.03 -0.10 -4.98
N ALA A 88 14.35 0.02 -5.07
CA ALA A 88 15.23 -1.04 -5.54
C ALA A 88 15.81 -1.81 -4.35
N THR A 89 15.65 -3.13 -4.37
CA THR A 89 16.05 -4.00 -3.26
C THR A 89 16.22 -5.46 -3.71
N ARG A 90 16.79 -6.30 -2.85
CA ARG A 90 16.91 -7.75 -3.09
C ARG A 90 16.08 -8.54 -2.12
N LEU A 91 15.41 -9.57 -2.64
CA LEU A 91 14.53 -10.44 -1.86
C LEU A 91 14.76 -11.89 -2.26
N GLY A 92 14.69 -12.79 -1.29
CA GLY A 92 14.65 -14.22 -1.56
C GLY A 92 13.31 -14.59 -2.18
N SER A 93 13.27 -15.67 -2.97
CA SER A 93 12.01 -16.26 -3.43
C SER A 93 11.28 -17.05 -2.33
N ASP A 94 11.51 -16.72 -1.06
CA ASP A 94 10.94 -17.37 0.12
C ASP A 94 9.63 -16.70 0.57
N THR A 95 9.04 -17.20 1.66
CA THR A 95 7.77 -16.67 2.18
C THR A 95 7.91 -15.22 2.65
N HIS A 96 9.06 -14.86 3.22
CA HIS A 96 9.34 -13.49 3.67
C HIS A 96 9.40 -12.53 2.49
N GLY A 97 10.13 -12.87 1.42
CA GLY A 97 10.23 -12.03 0.22
C GLY A 97 8.90 -11.86 -0.50
N ARG A 98 8.09 -12.93 -0.62
CA ARG A 98 6.73 -12.83 -1.19
C ARG A 98 5.80 -11.95 -0.35
N ASN A 99 5.80 -12.12 0.97
CA ASN A 99 4.99 -11.29 1.87
C ASN A 99 5.45 -9.84 1.83
N PHE A 100 6.76 -9.60 1.82
CA PHE A 100 7.33 -8.26 1.70
C PHE A 100 6.84 -7.56 0.42
N LEU A 101 6.90 -8.22 -0.74
CA LEU A 101 6.40 -7.67 -2.00
C LEU A 101 4.89 -7.41 -2.00
N ARG A 102 4.13 -8.28 -1.34
CA ARG A 102 2.69 -8.07 -1.18
C ARG A 102 2.44 -6.83 -0.33
N ASP A 103 3.06 -6.75 0.84
CA ASP A 103 2.84 -5.65 1.79
C ASP A 103 3.34 -4.31 1.23
N LEU A 104 4.45 -4.31 0.49
CA LEU A 104 4.99 -3.12 -0.19
C LEU A 104 4.04 -2.61 -1.29
N ARG A 105 3.38 -3.51 -2.02
CA ARG A 105 2.32 -3.16 -2.97
C ARG A 105 1.09 -2.57 -2.27
N HIS A 106 0.69 -3.08 -1.11
CA HIS A 106 -0.40 -2.49 -0.32
C HIS A 106 -0.05 -1.08 0.18
N CYS A 107 1.24 -0.79 0.37
CA CYS A 107 1.73 0.55 0.68
C CYS A 107 1.72 1.49 -0.55
N GLY A 108 1.43 0.98 -1.75
CA GLY A 108 1.45 1.74 -2.99
C GLY A 108 2.87 2.09 -3.48
N ILE A 109 3.92 1.46 -2.95
CA ILE A 109 5.31 1.69 -3.33
C ILE A 109 5.66 0.72 -4.45
N ALA A 110 6.10 1.24 -5.60
CA ALA A 110 6.60 0.40 -6.68
C ALA A 110 7.91 -0.28 -6.26
N CYS A 111 8.18 -1.47 -6.76
CA CYS A 111 9.37 -2.23 -6.37
C CYS A 111 10.09 -2.77 -7.60
N ASP A 112 11.35 -2.42 -7.73
CA ASP A 112 12.30 -3.10 -8.61
C ASP A 112 13.08 -4.13 -7.77
N ALA A 113 12.39 -5.21 -7.41
CA ALA A 113 12.98 -6.28 -6.63
C ALA A 113 13.68 -7.29 -7.51
N ARG A 114 14.96 -7.54 -7.22
CA ARG A 114 15.67 -8.70 -7.78
C ARG A 114 15.39 -9.92 -6.90
N LEU A 115 14.48 -10.79 -7.36
CA LEU A 115 14.14 -12.04 -6.67
C LEU A 115 15.19 -13.10 -6.93
N GLN A 116 15.83 -13.60 -5.87
CA GLN A 116 16.87 -14.62 -5.96
C GLN A 116 16.36 -15.98 -5.46
N ARG A 117 16.43 -16.99 -6.34
CA ARG A 117 16.04 -18.36 -5.98
C ARG A 117 17.04 -18.97 -4.99
N GLY A 118 16.52 -19.59 -3.94
CA GLY A 118 17.32 -20.27 -2.92
C GLY A 118 17.99 -19.36 -1.88
N ALA A 119 17.92 -18.03 -2.06
CA ALA A 119 18.39 -17.07 -1.06
C ALA A 119 17.31 -16.79 0.00
N VAL A 120 17.76 -16.43 1.20
CA VAL A 120 16.89 -16.08 2.34
C VAL A 120 16.69 -14.58 2.38
N SER A 121 15.44 -14.13 2.48
CA SER A 121 15.13 -12.69 2.61
C SER A 121 15.59 -12.15 3.96
N GLY A 122 15.98 -10.87 3.99
CA GLY A 122 16.36 -10.20 5.23
C GLY A 122 15.18 -10.09 6.21
N THR A 123 15.48 -10.17 7.51
CA THR A 123 14.49 -10.04 8.58
C THR A 123 15.03 -9.16 9.71
N CYS A 124 14.17 -8.34 10.30
CA CYS A 124 14.46 -7.62 11.53
C CYS A 124 13.53 -8.14 12.63
N LEU A 125 14.08 -8.77 13.66
CA LEU A 125 13.32 -9.11 14.85
C LEU A 125 13.25 -7.88 15.75
N ALA A 126 12.04 -7.40 16.04
CA ALA A 126 11.81 -6.32 16.99
C ALA A 126 11.10 -6.86 18.23
N LEU A 127 11.77 -6.81 19.37
CA LEU A 127 11.27 -7.32 20.64
C LEU A 127 10.90 -6.15 21.54
N ILE A 128 9.61 -6.03 21.85
CA ILE A 128 9.03 -4.87 22.55
C ILE A 128 8.67 -5.27 23.98
N THR A 129 9.27 -4.62 24.96
CA THR A 129 9.02 -4.85 26.39
C THR A 129 7.87 -3.98 26.93
N PRO A 130 7.31 -4.27 28.12
CA PRO A 130 6.14 -3.56 28.65
C PRO A 130 6.35 -2.04 28.87
N ASP A 131 7.60 -1.61 29.05
CA ASP A 131 8.02 -0.21 29.13
C ASP A 131 8.21 0.45 27.75
N ALA A 132 7.81 -0.24 26.68
CA ALA A 132 7.92 0.18 25.28
C ALA A 132 9.35 0.27 24.73
N GLU A 133 10.36 -0.20 25.46
CA GLU A 133 11.71 -0.32 24.92
C GLU A 133 11.77 -1.43 23.87
N ARG A 134 12.57 -1.21 22.82
CA ARG A 134 12.69 -2.12 21.68
C ARG A 134 14.11 -2.62 21.52
N THR A 135 14.27 -3.93 21.45
CA THR A 135 15.52 -4.58 21.11
C THR A 135 15.43 -5.18 19.72
N MET A 136 16.41 -4.88 18.87
CA MET A 136 16.42 -5.29 17.47
C MET A 136 17.53 -6.31 17.16
N SER A 137 17.19 -7.31 16.36
CA SER A 137 18.13 -8.32 15.84
C SER A 137 17.90 -8.48 14.34
N THR A 138 18.81 -7.93 13.55
CA THR A 138 18.68 -7.84 12.10
C THR A 138 19.55 -8.87 11.40
N HIS A 139 18.94 -9.71 10.57
CA HIS A 139 19.64 -10.55 9.61
C HIS A 139 19.42 -10.00 8.20
N LEU A 140 20.49 -9.56 7.53
CA LEU A 140 20.39 -8.90 6.22
C LEU A 140 19.96 -9.85 5.09
N GLY A 141 20.23 -11.15 5.22
CA GLY A 141 19.92 -12.14 4.19
C GLY A 141 20.53 -11.77 2.84
N VAL A 142 19.78 -11.98 1.75
CA VAL A 142 20.20 -11.65 0.37
C VAL A 142 20.55 -10.18 0.15
N ASN A 143 20.17 -9.27 1.05
CA ASN A 143 20.53 -7.84 0.92
C ASN A 143 22.05 -7.62 0.98
N THR A 144 22.85 -8.55 1.53
CA THR A 144 24.31 -8.47 1.48
C THR A 144 24.89 -8.58 0.07
N GLU A 145 24.08 -8.99 -0.92
CA GLU A 145 24.48 -9.15 -2.31
C GLU A 145 24.08 -7.97 -3.19
N ILE A 146 23.47 -6.90 -2.63
CA ILE A 146 23.15 -5.67 -3.37
C ILE A 146 24.43 -5.12 -4.02
N ASN A 147 24.33 -4.70 -5.28
CA ASN A 147 25.48 -4.25 -6.07
C ASN A 147 25.08 -3.26 -7.16
N ALA A 148 26.01 -2.95 -8.07
CA ALA A 148 25.81 -1.99 -9.16
C ALA A 148 24.58 -2.27 -10.06
N ASP A 149 24.14 -3.52 -10.21
CA ASP A 149 22.95 -3.83 -10.98
C ASP A 149 21.67 -3.27 -10.34
N ASP A 150 21.63 -3.12 -9.02
CA ASP A 150 20.51 -2.51 -8.29
C ASP A 150 20.39 -1.00 -8.56
N LEU A 151 21.44 -0.37 -9.13
CA LEU A 151 21.43 1.00 -9.65
C LEU A 151 21.11 1.09 -11.16
N ARG A 152 20.86 -0.03 -11.84
CA ARG A 152 20.53 -0.07 -13.29
C ARG A 152 19.03 -0.13 -13.57
N SER A 153 18.20 0.19 -12.58
CA SER A 153 16.74 0.21 -12.71
C SER A 153 16.28 1.17 -13.80
N PRO A 154 15.36 0.79 -14.71
CA PRO A 154 14.73 1.73 -15.62
C PRO A 154 14.04 2.88 -14.90
N ALA A 155 13.52 2.65 -13.68
CA ALA A 155 12.86 3.68 -12.88
C ALA A 155 13.82 4.80 -12.48
N LEU A 156 15.11 4.50 -12.23
CA LEU A 156 16.12 5.52 -11.93
C LEU A 156 16.25 6.56 -13.05
N ASN A 157 16.02 6.16 -14.31
CA ASN A 157 16.12 7.06 -15.46
C ASN A 157 14.95 8.04 -15.59
N SER A 158 13.85 7.80 -14.88
CA SER A 158 12.65 8.67 -14.92
C SER A 158 12.44 9.45 -13.63
N THR A 159 13.27 9.26 -12.60
CA THR A 159 13.12 9.96 -11.31
C THR A 159 13.93 11.23 -11.24
N TRP A 160 13.42 12.19 -10.47
CA TRP A 160 14.15 13.41 -10.12
C TRP A 160 14.94 13.25 -8.83
N LEU A 161 14.41 12.52 -7.84
CA LEU A 161 15.03 12.34 -6.53
C LEU A 161 15.53 10.90 -6.35
N VAL A 162 16.79 10.74 -5.95
CA VAL A 162 17.45 9.46 -5.67
C VAL A 162 17.87 9.44 -4.21
N TYR A 163 17.32 8.52 -3.43
CA TYR A 163 17.57 8.37 -2.00
C TYR A 163 18.31 7.05 -1.71
N ILE A 164 19.44 7.14 -1.02
CA ILE A 164 20.23 5.96 -0.63
C ILE A 164 20.27 5.90 0.89
N GLU A 165 19.90 4.74 1.45
CA GLU A 165 20.07 4.51 2.89
C GLU A 165 21.53 4.24 3.27
N GLY A 166 21.93 4.67 4.46
CA GLY A 166 23.31 4.54 4.94
C GLY A 166 23.72 3.10 5.24
N TYR A 167 22.78 2.21 5.54
CA TYR A 167 23.10 0.79 5.85
C TYR A 167 23.83 0.05 4.72
N LEU A 168 23.75 0.55 3.47
CA LEU A 168 24.41 -0.06 2.33
C LEU A 168 25.94 0.12 2.34
N VAL A 169 26.50 0.95 3.22
CA VAL A 169 27.95 1.16 3.34
C VAL A 169 28.71 -0.07 3.82
N PHE A 170 28.01 -1.07 4.37
CA PHE A 170 28.59 -2.34 4.79
C PHE A 170 28.75 -3.35 3.64
N ILE A 171 28.32 -2.98 2.43
CA ILE A 171 28.35 -3.84 1.25
C ILE A 171 29.37 -3.27 0.27
N ASP A 172 30.58 -3.83 0.24
CA ASP A 172 31.70 -3.31 -0.55
C ASP A 172 31.33 -3.12 -2.03
N ALA A 173 30.61 -4.07 -2.62
CA ALA A 173 30.15 -3.98 -4.00
C ALA A 173 29.21 -2.80 -4.26
N MET A 174 28.39 -2.43 -3.26
CA MET A 174 27.50 -1.27 -3.35
C MET A 174 28.24 0.03 -3.08
N VAL A 175 29.23 0.04 -2.17
CA VAL A 175 30.13 1.19 -1.96
C VAL A 175 30.85 1.53 -3.27
N GLU A 176 31.46 0.53 -3.93
CA GLU A 176 32.11 0.71 -5.23
C GLU A 176 31.14 1.28 -6.27
N ALA A 177 29.91 0.72 -6.34
CA ALA A 177 28.88 1.18 -7.25
C ALA A 177 28.46 2.64 -7.00
N LEU A 178 28.30 3.03 -5.73
CA LEU A 178 27.91 4.39 -5.34
C LEU A 178 29.02 5.41 -5.59
N CYS A 179 30.29 5.04 -5.41
CA CYS A 179 31.44 5.87 -5.80
C CYS A 179 31.48 6.10 -7.32
N GLY A 180 31.15 5.07 -8.10
CA GLY A 180 31.10 5.12 -9.57
C GLY A 180 29.80 5.70 -10.15
N MET A 181 28.76 5.90 -9.34
CA MET A 181 27.44 6.30 -9.81
C MET A 181 27.48 7.67 -10.51
N ARG A 182 26.77 7.76 -11.63
CA ARG A 182 26.59 9.00 -12.40
C ARG A 182 25.11 9.21 -12.65
N LEU A 183 24.55 10.24 -12.03
CA LEU A 183 23.16 10.66 -12.22
C LEU A 183 23.06 11.70 -13.33
N ARG A 184 21.86 11.88 -13.88
CA ARG A 184 21.61 12.97 -14.82
C ARG A 184 21.75 14.33 -14.11
N PRO A 185 22.14 15.41 -14.82
CA PRO A 185 22.35 16.72 -14.21
C PRO A 185 21.12 17.31 -13.48
N ASP A 186 19.91 16.92 -13.88
CA ASP A 186 18.65 17.35 -13.27
C ASP A 186 18.32 16.59 -11.98
N GLN A 187 18.86 15.38 -11.80
CA GLN A 187 18.58 14.54 -10.64
C GLN A 187 19.23 15.10 -9.37
N ARG A 188 18.67 14.66 -8.24
CA ARG A 188 19.14 15.01 -6.90
C ARG A 188 19.48 13.76 -6.12
N PHE A 189 20.72 13.67 -5.67
CA PHE A 189 21.23 12.58 -4.84
C PHE A 189 21.12 12.95 -3.36
N ILE A 190 20.37 12.13 -2.62
CA ILE A 190 20.24 12.18 -1.19
C ILE A 190 20.86 10.93 -0.57
N LEU A 191 21.76 11.11 0.39
CA LEU A 191 22.31 10.03 1.20
C LEU A 191 21.88 10.23 2.66
N SER A 192 21.41 9.16 3.30
CA SER A 192 21.15 9.15 4.74
C SER A 192 22.32 8.54 5.50
N LEU A 193 22.65 9.10 6.66
CA LEU A 193 23.60 8.50 7.61
C LEU A 193 22.98 7.31 8.36
N SER A 194 21.65 7.21 8.36
CA SER A 194 20.79 6.15 8.90
C SER A 194 20.89 5.89 10.41
N ASP A 195 22.08 5.69 10.95
CA ASP A 195 22.29 5.34 12.36
C ASP A 195 23.73 5.63 12.84
N PRO A 196 23.94 6.01 14.12
CA PRO A 196 25.28 6.18 14.70
C PRO A 196 26.24 4.98 14.51
N GLY A 197 25.71 3.76 14.55
CA GLY A 197 26.43 2.51 14.30
C GLY A 197 26.89 2.34 12.86
N VAL A 198 26.13 2.88 11.89
CA VAL A 198 26.53 2.94 10.48
C VAL A 198 27.74 3.88 10.31
N VAL A 199 27.70 5.05 10.95
CA VAL A 199 28.79 6.04 10.84
C VAL A 199 30.08 5.52 11.48
N THR A 200 29.97 4.85 12.62
CA THR A 200 31.13 4.31 13.35
C THR A 200 31.67 3.02 12.76
N GLY A 201 30.81 2.05 12.45
CA GLY A 201 31.21 0.75 11.91
C GLY A 201 31.49 0.76 10.41
N GLY A 202 30.74 1.54 9.64
CA GLY A 202 30.82 1.64 8.17
C GLY A 202 31.55 2.90 7.66
N GLY A 203 32.18 3.66 8.56
CA GLY A 203 32.73 4.99 8.27
C GLY A 203 33.71 5.07 7.11
N ALA A 204 34.47 3.99 6.83
CA ALA A 204 35.38 3.94 5.67
C ALA A 204 34.61 3.93 4.34
N GLY A 205 33.60 3.06 4.21
CA GLY A 205 32.74 2.99 3.03
C GLY A 205 31.94 4.27 2.84
N LEU A 206 31.40 4.82 3.93
CA LEU A 206 30.70 6.10 3.92
C LEU A 206 31.59 7.24 3.40
N ARG A 207 32.80 7.42 3.94
CA ARG A 207 33.74 8.46 3.48
C ARG A 207 34.15 8.27 2.03
N CYS A 208 34.35 7.03 1.60
CA CYS A 208 34.64 6.70 0.20
C CYS A 208 33.56 7.25 -0.74
N ILE A 209 32.28 7.04 -0.39
CA ILE A 209 31.14 7.56 -1.16
C ILE A 209 31.12 9.09 -1.13
N LEU A 210 31.30 9.72 0.03
CA LEU A 210 31.28 11.18 0.17
C LEU A 210 32.41 11.87 -0.61
N ASP A 211 33.60 11.28 -0.63
CA ASP A 211 34.77 11.78 -1.36
C ASP A 211 34.61 11.61 -2.88
N ALA A 212 34.08 10.47 -3.33
CA ALA A 212 33.96 10.15 -4.75
C ALA A 212 32.70 10.74 -5.41
N ASN A 213 31.60 10.83 -4.65
CA ASN A 213 30.28 11.14 -5.17
C ASN A 213 29.46 11.95 -4.15
N ARG A 214 29.91 13.19 -3.92
CA ARG A 214 29.28 14.16 -3.01
C ARG A 214 27.75 14.22 -3.21
N PRO A 215 26.92 13.84 -2.21
CA PRO A 215 25.48 13.98 -2.30
C PRO A 215 25.05 15.44 -2.38
N ASP A 216 23.97 15.72 -3.11
CA ASP A 216 23.34 17.04 -3.11
C ASP A 216 22.80 17.39 -1.72
N LEU A 217 22.30 16.38 -0.99
CA LEU A 217 21.79 16.52 0.37
C LEU A 217 22.21 15.33 1.24
N LEU A 218 22.83 15.61 2.38
CA LEU A 218 23.16 14.61 3.40
C LEU A 218 22.17 14.71 4.58
N PHE A 219 21.50 13.60 4.91
CA PHE A 219 20.58 13.51 6.05
C PHE A 219 21.21 12.77 7.23
N GLY A 220 20.91 13.23 8.43
CA GLY A 220 21.19 12.48 9.66
C GLY A 220 20.71 13.20 10.90
N ASN A 221 20.89 12.59 12.06
CA ASN A 221 20.71 13.26 13.35
C ASN A 221 22.02 13.91 13.83
N GLU A 222 21.91 14.76 14.87
CA GLU A 222 23.07 15.45 15.45
C GLU A 222 24.22 14.50 15.83
N GLN A 223 23.90 13.37 16.46
CA GLN A 223 24.90 12.38 16.88
C GLN A 223 25.63 11.76 15.68
N GLU A 224 24.92 11.41 14.62
CA GLU A 224 25.50 10.87 13.39
C GLU A 224 26.47 11.86 12.74
N PHE A 225 26.11 13.15 12.68
CA PHE A 225 27.01 14.19 12.17
C PHE A 225 28.22 14.44 13.08
N GLN A 226 28.04 14.40 14.40
CA GLN A 226 29.15 14.50 15.37
C GLN A 226 30.13 13.34 15.18
N LEU A 227 29.63 12.12 15.02
CA LEU A 227 30.46 10.93 14.77
C LEU A 227 31.16 10.99 13.41
N LEU A 228 30.49 11.49 12.38
CA LEU A 228 31.05 11.61 11.04
C LEU A 228 32.20 12.61 10.99
N THR A 229 32.02 13.76 11.64
CA THR A 229 32.95 14.90 11.54
C THR A 229 34.00 14.93 12.65
N GLY A 230 33.71 14.31 13.80
CA GLY A 230 34.48 14.44 15.05
C GLY A 230 34.20 15.74 15.81
N GLU A 231 33.26 16.57 15.34
CA GLU A 231 32.98 17.90 15.89
C GLU A 231 31.70 17.92 16.72
N GLN A 232 31.60 18.84 17.69
CA GLN A 232 30.47 18.91 18.63
C GLN A 232 29.49 20.05 18.33
N SER A 233 29.99 21.20 17.87
CA SER A 233 29.16 22.37 17.57
C SER A 233 28.63 22.31 16.13
N ILE A 234 27.42 22.81 15.91
CA ILE A 234 26.79 22.89 14.58
C ILE A 234 27.70 23.65 13.60
N GLN A 235 28.34 24.73 14.05
CA GLN A 235 29.25 25.54 13.23
C GLN A 235 30.51 24.77 12.83
N ASN A 236 31.09 24.00 13.74
CA ASN A 236 32.28 23.19 13.44
C ASN A 236 31.92 22.00 12.55
N ILE A 237 30.79 21.33 12.79
CA ILE A 237 30.27 20.26 11.93
C ILE A 237 30.12 20.81 10.50
N ALA A 238 29.49 21.98 10.35
CA ALA A 238 29.34 22.64 9.06
C ALA A 238 30.69 22.99 8.42
N GLY A 239 31.64 23.53 9.19
CA GLY A 239 33.00 23.82 8.73
C GLY A 239 33.74 22.57 8.25
N ALA A 240 33.62 21.46 8.99
CA ALA A 240 34.20 20.17 8.66
C ALA A 240 33.61 19.56 7.38
N LEU A 241 32.28 19.62 7.22
CA LEU A 241 31.60 19.19 5.99
C LEU A 241 32.01 20.05 4.78
N ALA A 242 32.17 21.36 4.98
CA ALA A 242 32.57 22.30 3.92
C ALA A 242 34.03 22.10 3.50
N GLY A 243 34.95 21.95 4.48
CA GLY A 243 36.38 21.78 4.25
C GLY A 243 36.73 20.46 3.57
N ARG A 244 35.94 19.41 3.81
CA ARG A 244 36.07 18.11 3.12
C ARG A 244 35.21 17.98 1.86
N ASN A 245 34.38 18.98 1.58
CA ASN A 245 33.43 19.00 0.46
C ASN A 245 32.48 17.78 0.42
N TRP A 246 32.06 17.28 1.59
CA TRP A 246 31.31 16.02 1.70
C TRP A 246 29.82 16.12 1.36
N ALA A 247 29.22 17.31 1.29
CA ALA A 247 27.80 17.44 0.95
C ALA A 247 27.48 18.76 0.25
N GLY A 248 26.53 18.76 -0.69
CA GLY A 248 25.95 19.96 -1.29
C GLY A 248 25.26 20.82 -0.24
N GLN A 249 24.42 20.16 0.53
CA GLN A 249 23.62 20.65 1.64
C GLN A 249 23.53 19.56 2.71
N PHE A 250 23.17 19.93 3.94
CA PHE A 250 22.87 18.95 4.97
C PHE A 250 21.60 19.28 5.74
N VAL A 251 20.91 18.25 6.20
CA VAL A 251 19.76 18.36 7.10
C VAL A 251 20.01 17.48 8.31
N MET A 252 20.08 18.12 9.47
CA MET A 252 20.40 17.51 10.75
C MET A 252 19.19 17.55 11.68
N THR A 253 18.61 16.39 12.02
CA THR A 253 17.52 16.31 13.01
C THR A 253 18.06 16.35 14.43
N ARG A 254 17.36 17.04 15.33
CA ARG A 254 17.75 17.28 16.73
C ARG A 254 16.64 16.93 17.72
N GLY A 255 15.89 15.86 17.44
CA GLY A 255 14.77 15.41 18.27
C GLY A 255 13.76 16.53 18.53
N SER A 256 13.48 16.83 19.80
CA SER A 256 12.52 17.87 20.20
C SER A 256 12.95 19.30 19.82
N LEU A 257 14.24 19.52 19.54
CA LEU A 257 14.77 20.81 19.10
C LEU A 257 14.47 21.10 17.61
N GLY A 258 13.98 20.13 16.85
CA GLY A 258 13.62 20.28 15.44
C GLY A 258 14.75 19.84 14.52
N ALA A 259 15.13 20.69 13.56
CA ALA A 259 16.14 20.38 12.57
C ALA A 259 17.04 21.58 12.28
N VAL A 260 18.20 21.33 11.71
CA VAL A 260 19.15 22.33 11.22
C VAL A 260 19.43 22.07 9.75
N ILE A 261 19.41 23.13 8.95
CA ILE A 261 19.73 23.07 7.52
C ILE A 261 21.02 23.83 7.28
N GLY A 262 21.97 23.20 6.61
CA GLY A 262 23.13 23.87 6.03
C GLY A 262 22.98 24.00 4.52
N GLU A 263 22.85 25.24 4.04
CA GLU A 263 22.78 25.54 2.60
C GLU A 263 24.11 26.11 2.11
N ARG A 264 24.58 25.66 0.95
CA ARG A 264 25.80 26.15 0.32
C ARG A 264 25.49 26.70 -1.06
N GLY A 265 25.99 27.90 -1.36
CA GLY A 265 25.85 28.51 -2.68
C GLY A 265 26.85 27.92 -3.68
N ALA A 266 28.12 28.32 -3.56
CA ALA A 266 29.23 27.80 -4.36
C ALA A 266 29.98 26.67 -3.62
N ALA A 267 30.68 25.81 -4.36
CA ALA A 267 31.37 24.64 -3.81
C ALA A 267 32.47 24.94 -2.79
N ASP A 268 32.90 26.20 -2.64
CA ASP A 268 33.92 26.63 -1.66
C ASP A 268 33.36 27.54 -0.56
N ALA A 269 32.09 27.96 -0.64
CA ALA A 269 31.50 28.87 0.35
C ALA A 269 31.26 28.17 1.71
N PRO A 270 31.28 28.88 2.85
CA PRO A 270 30.79 28.30 4.10
C PRO A 270 29.29 27.97 3.99
N PHE A 271 28.82 26.99 4.77
CA PHE A 271 27.39 26.75 4.88
C PHE A 271 26.69 27.91 5.58
N GLN A 272 25.59 28.37 5.01
CA GLN A 272 24.61 29.18 5.73
C GLN A 272 23.74 28.24 6.57
N ILE A 273 23.78 28.43 7.88
CA ILE A 273 23.06 27.60 8.84
C ILE A 273 21.72 28.23 9.20
N THR A 274 20.64 27.45 9.06
CA THR A 274 19.30 27.84 9.47
C THR A 274 18.75 26.81 10.45
N GLU A 275 18.44 27.24 11.67
CA GLU A 275 17.71 26.41 12.63
C GLU A 275 16.21 26.43 12.34
N VAL A 276 15.59 25.26 12.36
CA VAL A 276 14.18 25.05 12.09
C VAL A 276 13.57 24.33 13.29
N PRO A 277 13.08 25.09 14.30
CA PRO A 277 12.56 24.50 15.53
C PRO A 277 11.26 23.73 15.27
N THR A 278 10.92 22.81 16.18
CA THR A 278 9.58 22.22 16.20
C THR A 278 8.54 23.31 16.49
N SER A 279 7.39 23.24 15.82
CA SER A 279 6.33 24.24 16.00
C SER A 279 5.56 24.06 17.31
N ARG A 280 5.63 22.86 17.90
CA ARG A 280 4.95 22.48 19.15
C ARG A 280 5.76 21.44 19.91
N SER A 281 5.81 21.60 21.23
CA SER A 281 6.26 20.52 22.11
C SER A 281 5.22 19.40 22.14
N VAL A 282 5.68 18.16 21.97
CA VAL A 282 4.85 16.95 21.99
C VAL A 282 5.39 15.97 23.01
N LYS A 283 4.50 15.26 23.70
CA LYS A 283 4.87 14.13 24.55
C LYS A 283 5.06 12.90 23.64
N ALA A 284 6.30 12.45 23.50
CA ALA A 284 6.61 11.24 22.74
C ALA A 284 6.13 9.98 23.48
N ILE A 285 5.61 9.03 22.71
CA ILE A 285 5.18 7.69 23.10
C ILE A 285 6.17 6.66 22.55
N ASP A 286 6.60 6.80 21.29
CA ASP A 286 7.59 5.94 20.62
C ASP A 286 8.39 6.82 19.65
N THR A 287 9.72 6.72 19.61
CA THR A 287 10.57 7.51 18.69
C THR A 287 10.96 6.75 17.43
N LEU A 288 10.58 5.46 17.33
CA LEU A 288 10.93 4.61 16.21
C LEU A 288 10.40 5.19 14.89
N GLY A 289 11.24 5.19 13.86
CA GLY A 289 10.89 5.69 12.54
C GLY A 289 10.74 7.22 12.44
N ALA A 290 11.02 7.98 13.51
CA ALA A 290 10.92 9.44 13.46
C ALA A 290 11.86 10.05 12.41
N GLY A 291 13.09 9.53 12.30
CA GLY A 291 14.04 9.90 11.26
C GLY A 291 13.57 9.52 9.86
N ASP A 292 13.09 8.29 9.66
CA ASP A 292 12.57 7.81 8.38
C ASP A 292 11.35 8.63 7.91
N SER A 293 10.41 8.87 8.82
CA SER A 293 9.20 9.66 8.59
C SER A 293 9.54 11.13 8.29
N PHE A 294 10.53 11.69 8.99
CA PHE A 294 11.08 13.01 8.69
C PHE A 294 11.70 13.06 7.29
N ALA A 295 12.56 12.10 6.94
CA ALA A 295 13.19 12.01 5.62
C ALA A 295 12.13 11.90 4.51
N GLY A 296 11.15 11.01 4.66
CA GLY A 296 10.05 10.85 3.72
C GLY A 296 9.22 12.12 3.53
N ALA A 297 8.88 12.81 4.62
CA ALA A 297 8.17 14.09 4.58
C ALA A 297 8.97 15.20 3.92
N PHE A 298 10.26 15.27 4.24
CA PHE A 298 11.15 16.26 3.65
C PHE A 298 11.28 16.03 2.14
N MET A 299 11.53 14.79 1.71
CA MET A 299 11.59 14.42 0.30
C MET A 299 10.28 14.72 -0.44
N TYR A 300 9.13 14.42 0.18
CA TYR A 300 7.83 14.78 -0.38
C TYR A 300 7.68 16.30 -0.59
N ALA A 301 8.06 17.11 0.40
CA ALA A 301 8.01 18.57 0.28
C ALA A 301 8.99 19.09 -0.80
N MET A 302 10.17 18.46 -0.94
CA MET A 302 11.14 18.79 -1.99
C MET A 302 10.57 18.53 -3.38
N VAL A 303 9.97 17.35 -3.63
CA VAL A 303 9.36 17.04 -4.94
C VAL A 303 8.15 17.94 -5.23
N CYS A 304 7.49 18.47 -4.19
CA CYS A 304 6.46 19.50 -4.30
C CYS A 304 7.00 20.94 -4.51
N GLY A 305 8.32 21.10 -4.66
CA GLY A 305 8.96 22.39 -4.92
C GLY A 305 8.99 23.37 -3.77
N ARG A 306 8.95 22.88 -2.54
CA ARG A 306 9.12 23.73 -1.35
C ARG A 306 10.61 24.06 -1.12
N PRO A 307 10.93 25.28 -0.66
CA PRO A 307 12.27 25.58 -0.13
C PRO A 307 12.64 24.66 1.03
N LEU A 308 13.93 24.41 1.26
CA LEU A 308 14.39 23.44 2.26
C LEU A 308 13.91 23.76 3.68
N VAL A 309 13.91 25.04 4.07
CA VAL A 309 13.39 25.48 5.38
C VAL A 309 11.92 25.05 5.54
N GLN A 310 11.10 25.21 4.49
CA GLN A 310 9.71 24.76 4.51
C GLN A 310 9.60 23.23 4.50
N CYS A 311 10.52 22.53 3.82
CA CYS A 311 10.61 21.07 3.86
C CYS A 311 10.89 20.58 5.29
N ALA A 312 11.83 21.18 6.01
CA ALA A 312 12.13 20.84 7.41
C ALA A 312 10.98 21.20 8.35
N GLN A 313 10.32 22.35 8.17
CA GLN A 313 9.14 22.73 8.97
C GLN A 313 8.02 21.70 8.82
N PHE A 314 7.77 21.29 7.57
CA PHE A 314 6.80 20.25 7.25
C PHE A 314 7.19 18.91 7.88
N ALA A 315 8.42 18.46 7.67
CA ALA A 315 8.94 17.20 8.18
C ALA A 315 8.97 17.14 9.73
N ASN A 316 9.30 18.24 10.41
CA ASN A 316 9.18 18.37 11.86
C ASN A 316 7.74 18.13 12.34
N GLY A 317 6.76 18.68 11.62
CA GLY A 317 5.34 18.48 11.94
C GLY A 317 4.90 17.02 11.80
N ILE A 318 5.38 16.34 10.76
CA ILE A 318 5.09 14.92 10.50
C ILE A 318 5.77 14.02 11.55
N ALA A 319 7.07 14.21 11.80
CA ALA A 319 7.81 13.45 12.80
C ALA A 319 7.25 13.68 14.22
N GLY A 320 6.87 14.93 14.53
CA GLY A 320 6.22 15.28 15.80
C GLY A 320 4.85 14.62 15.99
N GLU A 321 4.11 14.35 14.90
CA GLU A 321 2.92 13.49 14.99
C GLU A 321 3.31 12.03 15.17
N LEU A 322 4.23 11.49 14.37
CA LEU A 322 4.65 10.08 14.45
C LEU A 322 4.98 9.68 15.88
N VAL A 323 5.78 10.48 16.58
CA VAL A 323 6.24 10.11 17.91
C VAL A 323 5.12 10.01 18.94
N ARG A 324 3.88 10.40 18.60
CA ARG A 324 2.68 10.28 19.45
C ARG A 324 1.93 8.97 19.21
N HIS A 325 2.43 8.10 18.34
CA HIS A 325 1.86 6.79 18.01
C HIS A 325 2.93 5.72 18.21
N PHE A 326 2.51 4.46 18.33
CA PHE A 326 3.43 3.33 18.41
C PHE A 326 3.84 2.85 17.02
N GLY A 327 5.12 2.51 16.87
CA GLY A 327 5.67 1.91 15.64
C GLY A 327 6.23 2.93 14.64
N PRO A 328 6.91 2.43 13.59
CA PRO A 328 7.71 3.26 12.68
C PRO A 328 6.90 4.08 11.67
N ARG A 329 5.57 3.90 11.62
CA ARG A 329 4.69 4.46 10.58
C ARG A 329 3.40 5.01 11.18
N LEU A 330 2.98 6.19 10.71
CA LEU A 330 1.59 6.63 10.87
C LEU A 330 0.67 5.87 9.90
N ASP A 331 -0.61 5.81 10.24
CA ASP A 331 -1.63 5.45 9.24
C ASP A 331 -1.56 6.43 8.05
N ALA A 332 -1.65 5.90 6.82
CA ALA A 332 -1.51 6.71 5.61
C ALA A 332 -2.47 7.91 5.56
N LYS A 333 -3.66 7.80 6.16
CA LYS A 333 -4.63 8.91 6.24
C LYS A 333 -4.16 10.04 7.15
N ILE A 334 -3.38 9.72 8.18
CA ILE A 334 -2.81 10.73 9.08
C ILE A 334 -1.73 11.50 8.33
N TYR A 335 -0.83 10.80 7.63
CA TYR A 335 0.16 11.43 6.73
C TYR A 335 -0.53 12.38 5.75
N TRP A 336 -1.52 11.88 5.03
CA TRP A 336 -2.27 12.68 4.05
C TRP A 336 -2.95 13.91 4.67
N SER A 337 -3.64 13.74 5.80
CA SER A 337 -4.32 14.83 6.51
C SER A 337 -3.34 15.89 7.03
N LEU A 338 -2.12 15.50 7.40
CA LEU A 338 -1.08 16.44 7.77
C LEU A 338 -0.49 17.13 6.53
N ALA A 339 -0.26 16.41 5.44
CA ALA A 339 0.17 16.99 4.16
C ALA A 339 -0.80 18.07 3.69
N ASP A 340 -2.11 17.77 3.63
CA ASP A 340 -3.14 18.73 3.22
C ASP A 340 -3.18 19.97 4.13
N ARG A 341 -3.00 19.80 5.45
CA ARG A 341 -3.01 20.92 6.40
C ARG A 341 -1.74 21.75 6.40
N LEU A 342 -0.57 21.11 6.28
CA LEU A 342 0.73 21.75 6.51
C LEU A 342 1.38 22.26 5.22
N LEU A 343 1.02 21.74 4.04
CA LEU A 343 1.57 22.17 2.75
C LEU A 343 0.65 23.08 1.93
N THR A 344 -0.62 23.24 2.35
CA THR A 344 -1.56 24.17 1.72
C THR A 344 -1.43 25.55 2.38
N PRO A 345 -1.19 26.63 1.61
CA PRO A 345 -1.19 27.98 2.17
C PRO A 345 -2.59 28.34 2.72
N PRO A 346 -2.68 29.21 3.74
CA PRO A 346 -3.98 29.66 4.26
C PRO A 346 -4.79 30.33 3.13
N PRO A 347 -6.12 30.14 3.10
CA PRO A 347 -6.94 30.65 2.00
C PRO A 347 -6.89 32.17 1.93
N VAL A 348 -6.50 32.69 0.76
CA VAL A 348 -6.68 34.10 0.40
C VAL A 348 -8.17 34.34 0.16
N LYS A 349 -8.77 35.27 0.91
CA LYS A 349 -10.14 35.73 0.67
C LYS A 349 -10.22 36.44 -0.68
N VAL A 350 -10.96 35.89 -1.64
CA VAL A 350 -11.36 36.61 -2.85
C VAL A 350 -12.87 36.50 -3.05
N GLY A 351 -13.46 37.65 -3.37
CA GLY A 351 -14.89 37.93 -3.37
C GLY A 351 -15.71 37.27 -4.49
N SER A 352 -17.01 37.39 -4.30
CA SER A 352 -18.10 36.71 -4.99
C SER A 352 -18.44 37.22 -6.41
N LYS A 353 -19.07 36.31 -7.17
CA LYS A 353 -19.94 36.46 -8.39
C LYS A 353 -19.18 36.43 -9.73
N LYS A 354 -19.65 35.79 -10.80
CA LYS A 354 -21.03 35.60 -11.32
C LYS A 354 -21.25 34.24 -12.02
N LYS A 355 -22.52 33.82 -12.07
CA LYS A 355 -23.06 32.69 -12.85
C LYS A 355 -23.02 32.94 -14.37
N THR A 356 -22.71 31.91 -15.15
CA THR A 356 -23.04 31.79 -16.58
C THR A 356 -23.72 30.45 -16.88
N ARG A 357 -24.57 30.48 -17.91
CA ARG A 357 -25.64 29.51 -18.24
C ARG A 357 -25.10 28.20 -18.85
N ARG A 358 -25.81 27.11 -18.56
CA ARG A 358 -25.76 25.80 -19.24
C ARG A 358 -26.07 25.94 -20.74
N ALA A 359 -25.28 25.26 -21.56
CA ALA A 359 -25.68 24.79 -22.89
C ALA A 359 -25.70 23.26 -22.86
N ALA A 360 -26.69 22.67 -23.55
CA ALA A 360 -26.91 21.24 -23.65
C ALA A 360 -25.93 20.60 -24.63
N GLU A 361 -25.44 19.38 -24.33
CA GLU A 361 -24.68 18.55 -25.25
C GLU A 361 -25.51 17.35 -25.75
N PRO A 362 -25.30 16.91 -27.00
CA PRO A 362 -26.10 15.89 -27.65
C PRO A 362 -25.56 14.48 -27.42
N ASP A 363 -26.49 13.53 -27.54
CA ASP A 363 -26.33 12.09 -27.68
C ASP A 363 -25.11 11.70 -28.55
N ARG A 364 -24.20 10.88 -28.02
CA ARG A 364 -23.16 10.21 -28.81
C ARG A 364 -23.15 8.73 -28.49
N ALA A 365 -23.69 7.94 -29.42
CA ALA A 365 -23.52 6.50 -29.47
C ALA A 365 -22.27 6.12 -30.29
N SER A 366 -21.53 5.18 -29.70
CA SER A 366 -20.79 4.06 -30.28
C SER A 366 -19.53 4.29 -31.13
N GLY A 367 -18.38 4.19 -30.45
CA GLY A 367 -17.27 3.34 -30.89
C GLY A 367 -16.85 2.46 -29.71
N SER A 368 -17.46 1.29 -29.53
CA SER A 368 -17.27 0.48 -28.31
C SER A 368 -15.87 -0.12 -28.26
N THR A 369 -15.10 0.20 -27.23
CA THR A 369 -13.78 -0.37 -26.91
C THR A 369 -13.85 -1.79 -26.34
N GLY A 370 -15.04 -2.43 -26.33
CA GLY A 370 -15.28 -3.75 -25.73
C GLY A 370 -15.25 -3.77 -24.19
N TYR A 371 -15.05 -2.62 -23.54
CA TYR A 371 -15.08 -2.51 -22.09
C TYR A 371 -16.53 -2.47 -21.59
N ARG A 372 -16.87 -3.41 -20.69
CA ARG A 372 -18.12 -3.46 -19.94
C ARG A 372 -17.81 -3.76 -18.48
N GLY A 373 -18.01 -2.77 -17.63
CA GLY A 373 -17.86 -2.87 -16.19
C GLY A 373 -19.20 -2.80 -15.47
N ARG A 374 -19.18 -3.07 -14.16
CA ARG A 374 -20.38 -2.96 -13.33
C ARG A 374 -20.10 -2.49 -11.91
N PHE A 375 -21.08 -1.82 -11.33
CA PHE A 375 -21.22 -1.67 -9.89
C PHE A 375 -22.38 -2.54 -9.41
N ALA A 376 -22.13 -3.41 -8.42
CA ALA A 376 -23.19 -4.26 -7.88
C ALA A 376 -23.29 -4.18 -6.35
N PRO A 377 -24.11 -3.27 -5.83
CA PRO A 377 -24.34 -3.14 -4.40
C PRO A 377 -25.40 -4.14 -3.93
N SER A 378 -25.22 -4.67 -2.72
CA SER A 378 -26.30 -5.35 -2.00
C SER A 378 -27.28 -4.33 -1.40
N PRO A 379 -28.60 -4.52 -1.53
CA PRO A 379 -29.63 -3.59 -1.05
C PRO A 379 -29.88 -3.73 0.46
N SER A 380 -28.82 -3.84 1.26
CA SER A 380 -28.86 -3.99 2.72
C SER A 380 -28.95 -2.66 3.48
N GLY A 381 -29.41 -1.60 2.81
CA GLY A 381 -29.49 -0.23 3.33
C GLY A 381 -28.88 0.81 2.38
N PRO A 382 -28.91 2.10 2.75
CA PRO A 382 -28.40 3.20 1.90
C PRO A 382 -26.90 3.08 1.62
N LEU A 383 -26.43 3.80 0.58
CA LEU A 383 -25.00 3.89 0.30
C LEU A 383 -24.27 4.57 1.47
N HIS A 384 -23.09 4.03 1.76
CA HIS A 384 -22.09 4.64 2.63
C HIS A 384 -20.81 4.92 1.84
N LEU A 385 -19.83 5.57 2.47
CA LEU A 385 -18.57 5.96 1.81
C LEU A 385 -17.88 4.78 1.10
N GLY A 386 -17.71 3.64 1.79
CA GLY A 386 -17.14 2.44 1.17
C GLY A 386 -17.86 1.97 -0.11
N SER A 387 -19.19 2.00 -0.16
CA SER A 387 -19.93 1.66 -1.38
C SER A 387 -19.74 2.71 -2.49
N LEU A 388 -19.68 3.99 -2.12
CA LEU A 388 -19.38 5.07 -3.07
C LEU A 388 -17.98 4.94 -3.66
N VAL A 389 -16.99 4.51 -2.88
CA VAL A 389 -15.62 4.25 -3.37
C VAL A 389 -15.66 3.17 -4.47
N SER A 390 -16.36 2.06 -4.24
CA SER A 390 -16.52 1.01 -5.25
C SER A 390 -17.28 1.46 -6.48
N ALA A 391 -18.36 2.25 -6.31
CA ALA A 391 -19.10 2.82 -7.43
C ALA A 391 -18.22 3.76 -8.25
N LEU A 392 -17.50 4.67 -7.59
CA LEU A 392 -16.65 5.66 -8.24
C LEU A 392 -15.45 5.01 -8.95
N ALA A 393 -14.75 4.08 -8.30
CA ALA A 393 -13.62 3.38 -8.91
C ALA A 393 -14.02 2.62 -10.17
N SER A 394 -15.10 1.85 -10.10
CA SER A 394 -15.61 1.09 -11.25
C SER A 394 -16.13 2.00 -12.36
N PHE A 395 -16.78 3.12 -12.02
CA PHE A 395 -17.24 4.13 -12.98
C PHE A 395 -16.08 4.79 -13.71
N LEU A 396 -15.08 5.32 -12.97
CA LEU A 396 -13.93 5.99 -13.55
C LEU A 396 -13.13 5.04 -14.44
N HIS A 397 -12.92 3.79 -13.99
CA HIS A 397 -12.19 2.79 -14.77
C HIS A 397 -12.87 2.48 -16.12
N ALA A 398 -14.21 2.42 -16.12
CA ALA A 398 -15.02 2.19 -17.31
C ALA A 398 -15.02 3.39 -18.26
N ARG A 399 -15.34 4.58 -17.74
CA ARG A 399 -15.48 5.80 -18.53
C ARG A 399 -14.14 6.28 -19.08
N ALA A 400 -13.06 6.14 -18.31
CA ALA A 400 -11.71 6.39 -18.81
C ALA A 400 -11.27 5.41 -19.90
N ARG A 401 -12.06 4.36 -20.20
CA ARG A 401 -11.87 3.38 -21.28
C ARG A 401 -12.95 3.47 -22.38
N ASP A 402 -13.76 4.53 -22.37
CA ASP A 402 -14.90 4.69 -23.28
C ASP A 402 -15.86 3.48 -23.24
N GLY A 403 -15.95 2.85 -22.07
CA GLY A 403 -16.70 1.62 -21.84
C GLY A 403 -18.07 1.82 -21.20
N GLU A 404 -18.84 0.73 -21.21
CA GLU A 404 -20.11 0.63 -20.49
C GLU A 404 -19.88 0.44 -18.98
N TRP A 405 -20.69 1.09 -18.16
CA TRP A 405 -20.76 0.89 -16.71
C TRP A 405 -22.20 0.60 -16.29
N CYS A 406 -22.51 -0.66 -16.02
CA CYS A 406 -23.85 -1.12 -15.66
C CYS A 406 -24.05 -1.20 -14.13
N VAL A 407 -25.30 -1.23 -13.67
CA VAL A 407 -25.65 -1.47 -12.26
C VAL A 407 -26.45 -2.77 -12.10
N ARG A 408 -26.06 -3.58 -11.12
CA ARG A 408 -26.77 -4.81 -10.72
C ARG A 408 -27.03 -4.83 -9.22
N ILE A 409 -28.28 -4.90 -8.78
CA ILE A 409 -28.61 -5.03 -7.36
C ILE A 409 -28.42 -6.49 -6.92
N GLU A 410 -27.53 -6.72 -5.94
CA GLU A 410 -27.21 -8.06 -5.43
C GLU A 410 -28.05 -8.42 -4.19
N ASP A 411 -29.30 -8.81 -4.46
CA ASP A 411 -30.34 -9.15 -3.48
C ASP A 411 -30.44 -10.65 -3.17
N ILE A 412 -29.42 -11.44 -3.56
CA ILE A 412 -29.42 -12.90 -3.38
C ILE A 412 -29.53 -13.33 -1.89
N ASP A 413 -29.11 -12.45 -0.97
CA ASP A 413 -29.32 -12.63 0.46
C ASP A 413 -30.57 -11.87 0.93
N VAL A 414 -31.72 -12.53 0.79
CA VAL A 414 -33.05 -11.96 1.07
C VAL A 414 -33.15 -11.45 2.51
N GLU A 415 -32.57 -12.16 3.48
CA GLU A 415 -32.61 -11.77 4.90
C GLU A 415 -31.92 -10.43 5.18
N ARG A 416 -30.95 -10.05 4.34
CA ARG A 416 -30.21 -8.80 4.48
C ARG A 416 -30.78 -7.68 3.64
N SER A 417 -31.70 -7.98 2.72
CA SER A 417 -32.23 -7.00 1.77
C SER A 417 -33.31 -6.15 2.44
N ILE A 418 -33.16 -4.83 2.35
CA ILE A 418 -34.08 -3.84 2.95
C ILE A 418 -34.96 -3.27 1.83
N PRO A 419 -36.30 -3.35 1.95
CA PRO A 419 -37.21 -2.76 0.97
C PRO A 419 -36.93 -1.27 0.73
N GLY A 420 -36.87 -0.85 -0.54
CA GLY A 420 -36.61 0.54 -0.94
C GLY A 420 -35.13 0.95 -0.94
N ALA A 421 -34.23 0.15 -0.38
CA ALA A 421 -32.80 0.47 -0.35
C ALA A 421 -32.17 0.47 -1.76
N ASP A 422 -32.67 -0.36 -2.67
CA ASP A 422 -32.30 -0.35 -4.09
C ASP A 422 -32.58 1.02 -4.73
N THR A 423 -33.76 1.58 -4.51
CA THR A 423 -34.17 2.90 -5.02
C THR A 423 -33.32 4.01 -4.42
N GLU A 424 -33.06 3.96 -3.11
CA GLU A 424 -32.17 4.91 -2.42
C GLU A 424 -30.74 4.86 -2.95
N ILE A 425 -30.23 3.65 -3.22
CA ILE A 425 -28.90 3.45 -3.80
C ILE A 425 -28.81 4.10 -5.18
N LEU A 426 -29.78 3.84 -6.06
CA LEU A 426 -29.81 4.39 -7.42
C LEU A 426 -29.90 5.92 -7.38
N GLY A 427 -30.79 6.48 -6.57
CA GLY A 427 -30.90 7.93 -6.39
C GLY A 427 -29.61 8.56 -5.83
N ALA A 428 -28.92 7.87 -4.92
CA ALA A 428 -27.62 8.32 -4.43
C ALA A 428 -26.57 8.33 -5.56
N LEU A 429 -26.54 7.35 -6.46
CA LEU A 429 -25.62 7.38 -7.62
C LEU A 429 -25.88 8.58 -8.54
N GLU A 430 -27.16 8.86 -8.84
CA GLU A 430 -27.57 10.02 -9.65
C GLU A 430 -27.15 11.35 -9.02
N VAL A 431 -27.37 11.52 -7.70
CA VAL A 431 -26.96 12.73 -6.96
C VAL A 431 -25.45 12.97 -7.03
N HIS A 432 -24.65 11.91 -7.15
CA HIS A 432 -23.19 12.02 -7.28
C HIS A 432 -22.72 12.11 -8.73
N GLY A 433 -23.61 12.11 -9.73
CA GLY A 433 -23.27 12.18 -11.15
C GLY A 433 -22.77 10.86 -11.75
N LEU A 434 -23.02 9.72 -11.09
CA LEU A 434 -22.60 8.39 -11.54
C LEU A 434 -23.72 7.73 -12.35
N HIS A 435 -23.80 8.04 -13.64
CA HIS A 435 -24.83 7.54 -14.54
C HIS A 435 -24.44 6.19 -15.17
N TRP A 436 -25.29 5.18 -15.01
CA TRP A 436 -25.08 3.84 -15.53
C TRP A 436 -25.70 3.63 -16.91
N ASP A 437 -25.16 2.64 -17.62
CA ASP A 437 -25.62 2.24 -18.94
C ASP A 437 -26.57 1.05 -18.85
N GLY A 438 -27.56 1.06 -19.75
CA GLY A 438 -28.54 0.00 -19.86
C GLY A 438 -29.52 -0.07 -18.69
N LYS A 439 -30.23 -1.20 -18.60
CA LYS A 439 -31.21 -1.44 -17.53
C LYS A 439 -30.51 -1.92 -16.28
N VAL A 440 -30.94 -1.40 -15.12
CA VAL A 440 -30.57 -1.98 -13.81
C VAL A 440 -31.07 -3.41 -13.77
N ARG A 441 -30.21 -4.33 -13.35
CA ARG A 441 -30.53 -5.75 -13.16
C ARG A 441 -30.67 -6.08 -11.69
N THR A 442 -31.44 -7.11 -11.38
CA THR A 442 -31.58 -7.66 -10.03
C THR A 442 -31.09 -9.10 -10.04
N GLN A 443 -30.23 -9.48 -9.09
CA GLN A 443 -29.57 -10.78 -9.08
C GLN A 443 -30.57 -11.95 -8.86
N SER A 444 -31.65 -11.71 -8.11
CA SER A 444 -32.72 -12.69 -7.92
C SER A 444 -33.52 -13.03 -9.19
N ASP A 445 -33.44 -12.23 -10.26
CA ASP A 445 -34.00 -12.60 -11.56
C ASP A 445 -33.22 -13.76 -12.23
N GLY A 446 -31.96 -13.96 -11.80
CA GLY A 446 -31.00 -14.91 -12.36
C GLY A 446 -31.04 -16.33 -11.79
N LEU A 447 -31.95 -16.67 -10.88
CA LEU A 447 -31.92 -17.93 -10.12
C LEU A 447 -31.81 -19.20 -10.99
N ARG A 448 -32.42 -19.21 -12.18
CA ARG A 448 -32.32 -20.35 -13.12
C ARG A 448 -30.89 -20.57 -13.62
N ARG A 449 -30.12 -19.48 -13.82
CA ARG A 449 -28.73 -19.52 -14.28
C ARG A 449 -27.83 -20.19 -13.24
N PHE A 450 -28.04 -19.88 -11.96
CA PHE A 450 -27.28 -20.48 -10.86
C PHE A 450 -27.58 -21.98 -10.73
N ALA A 451 -28.86 -22.36 -10.79
CA ALA A 451 -29.26 -23.77 -10.75
C ALA A 451 -28.65 -24.58 -11.91
N GLU A 452 -28.50 -23.97 -13.10
CA GLU A 452 -27.85 -24.62 -14.24
C GLU A 452 -26.34 -24.80 -14.05
N ALA A 453 -25.65 -23.75 -13.57
CA ALA A 453 -24.23 -23.84 -13.22
C ALA A 453 -23.98 -24.90 -12.14
N GLU A 454 -24.82 -24.97 -11.10
CA GLU A 454 -24.75 -26.00 -10.07
C GLU A 454 -24.84 -27.41 -10.66
N ARG A 455 -25.79 -27.66 -11.58
CA ARG A 455 -25.94 -28.96 -12.25
C ARG A 455 -24.71 -29.32 -13.06
N ARG A 456 -24.12 -28.36 -13.78
CA ARG A 456 -22.90 -28.58 -14.57
C ARG A 456 -21.71 -28.96 -13.67
N LEU A 457 -21.50 -28.22 -12.59
CA LEU A 457 -20.41 -28.48 -11.64
C LEU A 457 -20.60 -29.79 -10.87
N LEU A 458 -21.84 -30.15 -10.52
CA LEU A 458 -22.17 -31.46 -9.95
C LEU A 458 -21.83 -32.59 -10.93
N LYS A 459 -22.22 -32.46 -12.20
CA LYS A 459 -21.94 -33.45 -13.24
C LYS A 459 -20.44 -33.61 -13.50
N ALA A 460 -19.67 -32.53 -13.38
CA ALA A 460 -18.21 -32.54 -13.48
C ALA A 460 -17.51 -33.14 -12.24
N GLY A 461 -18.25 -33.52 -11.19
CA GLY A 461 -17.66 -34.05 -9.95
C GLY A 461 -16.95 -33.00 -9.09
N LEU A 462 -17.11 -31.71 -9.40
CA LEU A 462 -16.48 -30.60 -8.69
C LEU A 462 -17.24 -30.19 -7.43
N LEU A 463 -18.48 -30.64 -7.26
CA LEU A 463 -19.30 -30.38 -6.07
C LEU A 463 -19.56 -31.64 -5.25
N TYR A 464 -19.81 -31.47 -3.95
CA TYR A 464 -20.30 -32.53 -3.08
C TYR A 464 -21.32 -32.01 -2.06
N ARG A 465 -22.23 -32.89 -1.62
CA ARG A 465 -23.21 -32.59 -0.56
C ARG A 465 -22.52 -32.66 0.80
N CYS A 466 -22.83 -31.72 1.70
CA CYS A 466 -22.24 -31.69 3.03
C CYS A 466 -23.24 -31.32 4.12
N SER A 467 -23.28 -32.14 5.17
CA SER A 467 -24.13 -31.97 6.36
C SER A 467 -23.36 -31.52 7.60
N CYS A 468 -22.02 -31.51 7.60
CA CYS A 468 -21.26 -31.20 8.82
C CYS A 468 -21.46 -29.75 9.30
N SER A 469 -21.31 -29.50 10.60
CA SER A 469 -21.22 -28.14 11.15
C SER A 469 -19.84 -27.51 10.85
N ARG A 470 -19.71 -26.20 11.09
CA ARG A 470 -18.41 -25.51 10.95
C ARG A 470 -17.36 -26.04 11.94
N ALA A 471 -17.78 -26.40 13.16
CA ALA A 471 -16.89 -26.98 14.18
C ALA A 471 -16.37 -28.38 13.82
N GLN A 472 -17.14 -29.15 13.03
CA GLN A 472 -16.75 -30.49 12.56
C GLN A 472 -15.78 -30.47 11.36
N ARG A 473 -15.59 -29.32 10.71
CA ARG A 473 -14.72 -29.15 9.54
C ARG A 473 -13.64 -28.12 9.82
N VAL A 474 -12.62 -28.56 10.55
CA VAL A 474 -11.44 -27.73 10.84
C VAL A 474 -10.56 -27.62 9.58
N THR A 475 -10.55 -28.66 8.72
CA THR A 475 -9.84 -28.67 7.44
C THR A 475 -10.64 -29.41 6.35
N GLN A 476 -10.28 -29.20 5.08
CA GLN A 476 -10.80 -30.00 3.95
C GLN A 476 -10.69 -31.52 4.21
N ALA A 477 -9.53 -31.97 4.72
CA ALA A 477 -9.25 -33.38 5.01
C ALA A 477 -10.11 -33.95 6.14
N SER A 478 -10.62 -33.12 7.06
CA SER A 478 -11.46 -33.58 8.17
C SER A 478 -12.93 -33.79 7.77
N CYS A 479 -13.33 -33.44 6.54
CA CYS A 479 -14.71 -33.57 6.07
C CYS A 479 -14.98 -34.93 5.42
N LYS A 480 -15.60 -35.86 6.16
CA LYS A 480 -15.99 -37.19 5.65
C LYS A 480 -16.98 -37.15 4.47
N CYS A 481 -17.81 -36.10 4.37
CA CYS A 481 -18.76 -35.94 3.26
C CYS A 481 -18.08 -35.80 1.88
N ARG A 482 -16.77 -35.52 1.83
CA ARG A 482 -16.03 -35.47 0.56
C ARG A 482 -15.90 -36.84 -0.08
N THR A 483 -15.81 -37.92 0.69
CA THR A 483 -15.68 -39.29 0.20
C THR A 483 -17.00 -40.05 0.27
N ASP A 484 -17.81 -39.77 1.29
CA ASP A 484 -19.10 -40.42 1.54
C ASP A 484 -20.18 -39.34 1.71
N PRO A 485 -20.72 -38.80 0.60
CA PRO A 485 -21.73 -37.75 0.65
C PRO A 485 -23.00 -38.27 1.34
N PRO A 486 -23.66 -37.47 2.18
CA PRO A 486 -24.93 -37.86 2.79
C PRO A 486 -25.98 -38.14 1.70
N ASP A 487 -26.61 -39.32 1.79
CA ASP A 487 -27.62 -39.83 0.86
C ASP A 487 -29.04 -39.74 1.45
N ASP A 488 -29.21 -39.04 2.56
CA ASP A 488 -30.52 -38.82 3.19
C ASP A 488 -31.16 -37.49 2.76
N ASP A 489 -32.48 -37.39 2.98
CA ASP A 489 -33.28 -36.19 2.65
C ASP A 489 -33.00 -34.99 3.57
N ARG A 490 -31.95 -35.02 4.39
CA ARG A 490 -31.65 -33.89 5.29
C ARG A 490 -31.14 -32.68 4.49
N PRO A 491 -31.42 -31.45 4.96
CA PRO A 491 -30.89 -30.24 4.34
C PRO A 491 -29.35 -30.24 4.33
N THR A 492 -28.77 -30.23 3.13
CA THR A 492 -27.31 -30.23 2.91
C THR A 492 -26.88 -28.99 2.12
N SER A 493 -25.66 -28.52 2.36
CA SER A 493 -25.02 -27.52 1.50
C SER A 493 -24.33 -28.20 0.32
N LEU A 494 -24.27 -27.56 -0.84
CA LEU A 494 -23.30 -27.93 -1.89
C LEU A 494 -22.00 -27.17 -1.68
N ARG A 495 -20.88 -27.89 -1.71
CA ARG A 495 -19.53 -27.34 -1.54
C ARG A 495 -18.65 -27.68 -2.73
N LEU A 496 -17.74 -26.76 -3.02
CA LEU A 496 -16.77 -26.85 -4.11
C LEU A 496 -15.53 -27.61 -3.66
N ARG A 497 -15.13 -28.64 -4.39
CA ARG A 497 -13.85 -29.35 -4.17
C ARG A 497 -12.72 -28.45 -4.63
N PHE A 498 -12.22 -27.60 -3.74
CA PHE A 498 -11.32 -26.53 -4.13
C PHE A 498 -9.94 -27.04 -4.57
N ASP A 499 -9.45 -28.10 -3.94
CA ASP A 499 -8.22 -28.80 -4.34
C ASP A 499 -8.26 -29.32 -5.78
N ARG A 500 -9.39 -29.91 -6.19
CA ARG A 500 -9.59 -30.35 -7.58
C ARG A 500 -9.67 -29.18 -8.53
N LEU A 501 -10.38 -28.13 -8.13
CA LEU A 501 -10.46 -26.91 -8.93
C LEU A 501 -9.08 -26.30 -9.17
N CYS A 502 -8.22 -26.25 -8.15
CA CYS A 502 -6.83 -25.80 -8.28
C CYS A 502 -6.02 -26.70 -9.21
N THR A 503 -6.22 -28.02 -9.13
CA THR A 503 -5.47 -28.99 -9.96
C THR A 503 -5.90 -28.92 -11.43
N GLU A 504 -7.20 -28.76 -11.69
CA GLU A 504 -7.76 -28.81 -13.05
C GLU A 504 -7.78 -27.43 -13.75
N PHE A 505 -7.91 -26.33 -12.99
CA PHE A 505 -8.13 -24.98 -13.54
C PHE A 505 -7.25 -23.88 -12.93
N GLY A 506 -6.44 -24.24 -11.93
CA GLY A 506 -5.44 -23.36 -11.35
C GLY A 506 -4.16 -23.32 -12.17
N SER A 507 -3.10 -22.79 -11.57
CA SER A 507 -1.73 -22.85 -12.09
C SER A 507 -0.89 -23.74 -11.19
N ASP A 508 0.23 -24.25 -11.70
CA ASP A 508 1.23 -25.05 -10.97
C ASP A 508 2.01 -24.25 -9.90
N GLY A 509 1.55 -23.02 -9.60
CA GLY A 509 2.22 -22.07 -8.70
C GLY A 509 3.33 -21.26 -9.36
N ALA A 510 3.71 -21.55 -10.60
CA ALA A 510 4.70 -20.78 -11.36
C ALA A 510 4.05 -19.60 -12.12
N GLU A 511 2.81 -19.77 -12.57
CA GLU A 511 2.05 -18.74 -13.28
C GLU A 511 0.93 -18.14 -12.42
N PRO A 512 0.58 -16.86 -12.59
CA PRO A 512 -0.58 -16.28 -11.92
C PRO A 512 -1.88 -16.89 -12.45
N VAL A 513 -2.86 -17.09 -11.55
CA VAL A 513 -4.22 -17.50 -11.93
C VAL A 513 -4.92 -16.38 -12.71
N PHE A 514 -4.69 -15.13 -12.33
CA PHE A 514 -5.09 -13.96 -13.09
C PHE A 514 -4.17 -12.77 -12.76
N GLU A 515 -4.18 -11.77 -13.62
CA GLU A 515 -3.50 -10.50 -13.39
C GLU A 515 -4.54 -9.44 -12.98
N ASP A 516 -4.30 -8.78 -11.86
CA ASP A 516 -5.14 -7.69 -11.37
C ASP A 516 -4.59 -6.34 -11.86
N ASP A 517 -5.44 -5.49 -12.43
CA ASP A 517 -5.01 -4.20 -13.00
C ASP A 517 -4.43 -3.26 -11.92
N PHE A 518 -4.79 -3.41 -10.64
CA PHE A 518 -4.27 -2.57 -9.54
C PHE A 518 -3.27 -3.30 -8.64
N CYS A 519 -3.48 -4.60 -8.39
CA CYS A 519 -2.66 -5.39 -7.45
C CYS A 519 -1.60 -6.25 -8.15
N GLY A 520 -1.60 -6.34 -9.48
CA GLY A 520 -0.69 -7.16 -10.28
C GLY A 520 -1.01 -8.66 -10.21
N PRO A 521 -0.04 -9.55 -10.46
CA PRO A 521 -0.28 -11.00 -10.59
C PRO A 521 -0.78 -11.63 -9.28
N GLN A 522 -1.84 -12.44 -9.40
CA GLN A 522 -2.50 -13.15 -8.29
C GLN A 522 -2.42 -14.66 -8.47
N TYR A 523 -2.18 -15.39 -7.38
CA TYR A 523 -1.99 -16.84 -7.37
C TYR A 523 -3.09 -17.51 -6.54
N ALA A 524 -3.43 -18.76 -6.85
CA ALA A 524 -4.31 -19.54 -5.98
C ALA A 524 -3.53 -20.04 -4.77
N GLU A 525 -3.99 -19.66 -3.57
CA GLU A 525 -3.55 -20.29 -2.34
C GLU A 525 -4.53 -21.39 -1.93
N PRO A 526 -4.05 -22.53 -1.37
CA PRO A 526 -4.94 -23.54 -0.80
C PRO A 526 -5.84 -22.93 0.29
N LEU A 527 -7.15 -23.10 0.15
CA LEU A 527 -8.10 -22.71 1.19
C LEU A 527 -8.13 -23.76 2.31
N SER A 528 -8.32 -23.30 3.55
CA SER A 528 -8.44 -24.17 4.71
C SER A 528 -9.75 -24.99 4.73
N ASP A 529 -10.80 -24.48 4.08
CA ASP A 529 -12.11 -25.15 3.92
C ASP A 529 -12.63 -24.95 2.49
N ASP A 530 -13.48 -25.87 2.05
CA ASP A 530 -14.11 -25.86 0.73
C ASP A 530 -15.25 -24.82 0.67
N PRO A 531 -15.26 -23.88 -0.30
CA PRO A 531 -16.29 -22.88 -0.42
C PRO A 531 -17.70 -23.46 -0.59
N ILE A 532 -18.70 -22.78 -0.01
CA ILE A 532 -20.11 -23.10 -0.22
C ILE A 532 -20.53 -22.56 -1.59
N ILE A 533 -21.22 -23.37 -2.38
CA ILE A 533 -21.85 -23.01 -3.66
C ILE A 533 -23.36 -22.87 -3.50
N ARG A 534 -23.98 -23.74 -2.70
CA ARG A 534 -25.38 -23.64 -2.27
C ARG A 534 -25.51 -23.82 -0.77
N ARG A 535 -26.19 -22.90 -0.12
CA ARG A 535 -26.49 -22.93 1.32
C ARG A 535 -27.51 -24.04 1.63
N ARG A 536 -27.63 -24.41 2.91
CA ARG A 536 -28.55 -25.48 3.34
C ARG A 536 -30.03 -25.13 3.16
N ASP A 537 -30.35 -23.85 3.19
CA ASP A 537 -31.69 -23.32 2.94
C ASP A 537 -32.04 -23.23 1.44
N GLY A 538 -31.13 -23.66 0.55
CA GLY A 538 -31.32 -23.66 -0.89
C GLY A 538 -30.80 -22.41 -1.61
N GLY A 539 -30.42 -21.36 -0.89
CA GLY A 539 -29.90 -20.12 -1.50
C GLY A 539 -28.51 -20.32 -2.14
N SER A 540 -28.29 -19.74 -3.31
CA SER A 540 -26.96 -19.73 -3.96
C SER A 540 -25.98 -18.85 -3.19
N SER A 541 -24.70 -19.24 -3.17
CA SER A 541 -23.67 -18.42 -2.53
C SER A 541 -23.28 -17.22 -3.39
N TYR A 542 -22.73 -16.20 -2.74
CA TYR A 542 -22.16 -15.04 -3.42
C TYR A 542 -21.11 -15.44 -4.47
N LEU A 543 -20.24 -16.41 -4.17
CA LEU A 543 -19.19 -16.88 -5.07
C LEU A 543 -19.75 -17.39 -6.41
N LEU A 544 -20.81 -18.21 -6.36
CA LEU A 544 -21.44 -18.73 -7.57
C LEU A 544 -22.22 -17.63 -8.30
N ALA A 545 -23.08 -16.92 -7.58
CA ALA A 545 -23.99 -15.94 -8.18
C ALA A 545 -23.23 -14.84 -8.91
N ASN A 546 -22.20 -14.25 -8.26
CA ASN A 546 -21.38 -13.22 -8.89
C ASN A 546 -20.60 -13.74 -10.11
N ALA A 547 -20.02 -14.93 -10.03
CA ALA A 547 -19.29 -15.50 -11.17
C ALA A 547 -20.21 -15.68 -12.38
N VAL A 548 -21.34 -16.36 -12.18
CA VAL A 548 -22.27 -16.69 -13.26
C VAL A 548 -22.89 -15.43 -13.86
N ASP A 549 -23.29 -14.47 -13.03
CA ASP A 549 -23.85 -13.21 -13.56
C ASP A 549 -22.81 -12.38 -14.29
N ASP A 550 -21.58 -12.25 -13.79
CA ASP A 550 -20.53 -11.49 -14.48
C ASP A 550 -20.25 -12.09 -15.87
N ALA A 551 -20.21 -13.43 -15.99
CA ALA A 551 -20.04 -14.09 -17.28
C ALA A 551 -21.23 -13.93 -18.22
N LEU A 552 -22.46 -14.15 -17.73
CA LEU A 552 -23.67 -14.14 -18.56
C LEU A 552 -24.20 -12.74 -18.87
N ASP A 553 -23.72 -11.73 -18.16
CA ASP A 553 -23.98 -10.33 -18.45
C ASP A 553 -22.83 -9.69 -19.26
N ASP A 554 -21.93 -10.50 -19.83
CA ASP A 554 -20.81 -10.06 -20.67
C ASP A 554 -19.95 -8.97 -19.99
N ILE A 555 -19.78 -9.06 -18.67
CA ILE A 555 -18.91 -8.15 -17.94
C ILE A 555 -17.47 -8.50 -18.33
N THR A 556 -16.73 -7.52 -18.85
CA THR A 556 -15.33 -7.71 -19.24
C THR A 556 -14.35 -7.21 -18.19
N TRP A 557 -14.79 -6.31 -17.29
CA TRP A 557 -14.00 -5.85 -16.12
C TRP A 557 -14.81 -5.81 -14.82
N VAL A 558 -14.22 -6.32 -13.76
CA VAL A 558 -14.77 -6.26 -12.40
C VAL A 558 -13.83 -5.45 -11.51
N VAL A 559 -14.27 -4.24 -11.15
CA VAL A 559 -13.55 -3.34 -10.24
C VAL A 559 -14.24 -3.34 -8.88
N ARG A 560 -13.57 -3.82 -7.84
CA ARG A 560 -14.18 -4.03 -6.50
C ARG A 560 -13.18 -3.87 -5.36
N GLY A 561 -13.63 -3.95 -4.11
CA GLY A 561 -12.76 -3.77 -2.94
C GLY A 561 -11.78 -4.92 -2.72
N GLU A 562 -10.56 -4.61 -2.28
CA GLU A 562 -9.46 -5.58 -2.08
C GLU A 562 -9.73 -6.69 -1.07
N ASP A 563 -10.77 -6.57 -0.23
CA ASP A 563 -11.18 -7.66 0.66
C ASP A 563 -11.62 -8.92 -0.07
N LEU A 564 -11.95 -8.81 -1.36
CA LEU A 564 -12.31 -9.93 -2.22
C LEU A 564 -11.12 -10.49 -3.01
N LEU A 565 -9.96 -9.85 -2.97
CA LEU A 565 -8.78 -10.22 -3.77
C LEU A 565 -8.38 -11.68 -3.52
N SER A 566 -8.25 -12.08 -2.24
CA SER A 566 -7.87 -13.44 -1.85
C SER A 566 -8.89 -14.52 -2.25
N THR A 567 -10.14 -14.14 -2.46
CA THR A 567 -11.21 -15.06 -2.90
C THR A 567 -11.42 -15.07 -4.41
N THR A 568 -10.84 -14.11 -5.14
CA THR A 568 -10.98 -13.98 -6.59
C THR A 568 -10.38 -15.16 -7.38
N PRO A 569 -9.24 -15.77 -7.00
CA PRO A 569 -8.75 -16.96 -7.68
C PRO A 569 -9.80 -18.08 -7.75
N ALA A 570 -10.56 -18.28 -6.66
CA ALA A 570 -11.64 -19.26 -6.64
C ALA A 570 -12.75 -18.92 -7.64
N GLN A 571 -13.08 -17.65 -7.79
CA GLN A 571 -14.07 -17.17 -8.77
C GLN A 571 -13.58 -17.38 -10.21
N VAL A 572 -12.32 -17.04 -10.49
CA VAL A 572 -11.69 -17.23 -11.81
C VAL A 572 -11.67 -18.70 -12.21
N MET A 573 -11.22 -19.58 -11.32
CA MET A 573 -11.19 -21.02 -11.61
C MET A 573 -12.59 -21.62 -11.75
N LEU A 574 -13.57 -21.10 -10.99
CA LEU A 574 -14.98 -21.48 -11.14
C LEU A 574 -15.54 -21.11 -12.52
N LEU A 575 -15.20 -19.92 -13.04
CA LEU A 575 -15.56 -19.50 -14.39
C LEU A 575 -14.97 -20.41 -15.46
N ARG A 576 -13.68 -20.77 -15.33
CA ARG A 576 -13.00 -21.73 -16.22
C ARG A 576 -13.67 -23.10 -16.20
N ALA A 577 -14.01 -23.61 -15.01
CA ALA A 577 -14.72 -24.88 -14.85
C ALA A 577 -16.12 -24.88 -15.47
N LEU A 578 -16.74 -23.71 -15.57
CA LEU A 578 -18.02 -23.50 -16.25
C LEU A 578 -17.86 -23.15 -17.74
N ASP A 579 -16.63 -23.18 -18.28
CA ASP A 579 -16.31 -22.82 -19.67
C ASP A 579 -16.83 -21.42 -20.05
N HIS A 580 -16.65 -20.47 -19.12
CA HIS A 580 -17.01 -19.07 -19.31
C HIS A 580 -15.76 -18.20 -19.45
N SER A 581 -15.91 -17.08 -20.17
CA SER A 581 -14.88 -16.04 -20.22
C SER A 581 -14.62 -15.46 -18.85
N VAL A 582 -13.35 -15.26 -18.52
CA VAL A 582 -12.91 -14.66 -17.26
C VAL A 582 -12.80 -13.14 -17.48
N PRO A 583 -13.53 -12.29 -16.72
CA PRO A 583 -13.33 -10.86 -16.78
C PRO A 583 -11.94 -10.50 -16.24
N ARG A 584 -11.43 -9.35 -16.65
CA ARG A 584 -10.29 -8.74 -15.95
C ARG A 584 -10.75 -8.20 -14.60
N TYR A 585 -9.84 -8.17 -13.63
CA TYR A 585 -10.13 -7.73 -12.28
C TYR A 585 -9.26 -6.55 -11.90
N ALA A 586 -9.79 -5.65 -11.08
CA ALA A 586 -9.04 -4.59 -10.43
C ALA A 586 -9.53 -4.44 -8.99
N HIS A 587 -8.62 -4.48 -8.02
CA HIS A 587 -8.99 -4.42 -6.60
C HIS A 587 -8.54 -3.11 -5.94
N HIS A 588 -9.51 -2.28 -5.54
CA HIS A 588 -9.24 -0.96 -4.95
C HIS A 588 -9.16 -1.02 -3.42
N SER A 589 -8.42 -0.08 -2.83
CA SER A 589 -8.27 0.05 -1.37
C SER A 589 -9.60 0.24 -0.65
N LEU A 590 -9.68 -0.25 0.59
CA LEU A 590 -10.90 -0.20 1.39
C LEU A 590 -11.07 1.11 2.15
N ALA A 591 -12.31 1.61 2.18
CA ALA A 591 -12.66 2.66 3.14
C ALA A 591 -12.72 2.03 4.54
N VAL A 592 -11.80 2.41 5.43
CA VAL A 592 -11.78 1.96 6.85
C VAL A 592 -12.15 3.08 7.83
N ASP A 593 -12.67 2.71 9.01
CA ASP A 593 -12.95 3.63 10.12
C ASP A 593 -11.67 4.07 10.85
N LYS A 594 -11.83 4.85 11.93
CA LYS A 594 -10.70 5.35 12.76
C LYS A 594 -9.90 4.24 13.46
N SER A 595 -10.46 3.03 13.56
CA SER A 595 -9.83 1.86 14.16
C SER A 595 -9.25 0.89 13.12
N GLY A 596 -9.21 1.29 11.85
CA GLY A 596 -8.72 0.46 10.75
C GLY A 596 -9.69 -0.63 10.29
N ARG A 597 -10.93 -0.67 10.81
CA ARG A 597 -11.92 -1.66 10.38
C ARG A 597 -12.61 -1.19 9.11
N LYS A 598 -12.82 -2.10 8.15
CA LYS A 598 -13.59 -1.84 6.93
C LYS A 598 -14.93 -1.19 7.28
N LEU A 599 -15.22 -0.05 6.65
CA LEU A 599 -16.56 0.54 6.64
C LEU A 599 -17.46 -0.40 5.86
N SER A 600 -18.35 -1.04 6.59
CA SER A 600 -19.39 -1.91 6.06
C SER A 600 -20.71 -1.56 6.72
N LYS A 601 -21.81 -1.93 6.07
CA LYS A 601 -23.15 -1.83 6.67
C LYS A 601 -23.24 -2.62 7.97
N GLN A 602 -22.51 -3.74 8.09
CA GLN A 602 -22.41 -4.54 9.33
C GLN A 602 -21.73 -3.78 10.49
N ASN A 603 -20.86 -2.83 10.19
CA ASN A 603 -20.16 -2.00 11.18
C ASN A 603 -20.86 -0.64 11.42
N GLN A 604 -22.15 -0.51 11.07
CA GLN A 604 -22.95 0.72 11.24
C GLN A 604 -22.33 1.94 10.54
N ALA A 605 -21.75 1.76 9.35
CA ALA A 605 -21.25 2.88 8.56
C ALA A 605 -22.38 3.90 8.30
N ARG A 606 -22.11 5.18 8.58
CA ARG A 606 -23.10 6.24 8.40
C ARG A 606 -23.50 6.36 6.91
N PRO A 607 -24.81 6.53 6.62
CA PRO A 607 -25.27 6.87 5.27
C PRO A 607 -24.58 8.12 4.72
N LEU A 608 -24.49 8.21 3.40
CA LEU A 608 -24.00 9.41 2.72
C LEU A 608 -24.92 10.61 2.99
N ASP A 609 -24.31 11.79 3.12
CA ASP A 609 -25.03 13.06 3.12
C ASP A 609 -25.25 13.49 1.66
N LEU A 610 -26.47 13.28 1.15
CA LEU A 610 -26.81 13.52 -0.25
C LEU A 610 -26.85 15.02 -0.62
N ASP A 611 -26.87 15.94 0.36
CA ASP A 611 -26.78 17.38 0.10
C ASP A 611 -25.33 17.81 -0.18
N ARG A 612 -24.35 16.91 -0.01
CA ARG A 612 -22.91 17.20 -0.16
C ARG A 612 -22.20 16.24 -1.13
N PRO A 613 -22.66 16.08 -2.37
CA PRO A 613 -22.10 15.10 -3.32
C PRO A 613 -20.61 15.35 -3.61
N ALA A 614 -20.21 16.61 -3.78
CA ALA A 614 -18.81 16.97 -4.03
C ALA A 614 -17.89 16.56 -2.85
N LEU A 615 -18.34 16.71 -1.60
CA LEU A 615 -17.57 16.29 -0.43
C LEU A 615 -17.45 14.77 -0.36
N ASN A 616 -18.53 14.05 -0.66
CA ASN A 616 -18.54 12.60 -0.68
C ASN A 616 -17.61 12.05 -1.77
N LEU A 617 -17.66 12.60 -2.98
CA LEU A 617 -16.76 12.22 -4.08
C LEU A 617 -15.30 12.52 -3.76
N ARG A 618 -15.00 13.70 -3.20
CA ARG A 618 -13.64 14.05 -2.78
C ARG A 618 -13.10 13.07 -1.74
N ARG A 619 -13.93 12.64 -0.79
CA ARG A 619 -13.57 11.60 0.19
C ARG A 619 -13.37 10.25 -0.48
N ALA A 620 -14.22 9.88 -1.43
CA ALA A 620 -14.11 8.62 -2.16
C ALA A 620 -12.83 8.57 -3.02
N LEU A 621 -12.53 9.63 -3.77
CA LEU A 621 -11.27 9.80 -4.50
C LEU A 621 -10.07 9.69 -3.56
N GLY A 622 -10.13 10.31 -2.39
CA GLY A 622 -9.08 10.21 -1.39
C GLY A 622 -8.82 8.78 -0.90
N VAL A 623 -9.85 7.92 -0.81
CA VAL A 623 -9.66 6.49 -0.50
C VAL A 623 -8.98 5.75 -1.64
N LEU A 624 -9.20 6.18 -2.89
CA LEU A 624 -8.52 5.64 -4.08
C LEU A 624 -7.10 6.19 -4.27
N GLY A 625 -6.59 6.97 -3.32
CA GLY A 625 -5.28 7.62 -3.44
C GLY A 625 -5.26 8.79 -4.45
N LEU A 626 -6.42 9.28 -4.86
CA LEU A 626 -6.57 10.39 -5.79
C LEU A 626 -6.98 11.67 -5.06
N HIS A 627 -6.22 12.74 -5.25
CA HIS A 627 -6.38 13.98 -4.50
C HIS A 627 -6.62 15.18 -5.42
N PRO A 628 -7.89 15.49 -5.74
CA PRO A 628 -8.23 16.62 -6.58
C PRO A 628 -7.75 17.94 -5.97
N PRO A 629 -7.22 18.87 -6.77
CA PRO A 629 -6.93 20.23 -6.32
C PRO A 629 -8.10 20.89 -5.57
N ASN A 630 -7.81 21.73 -4.58
CA ASN A 630 -8.81 22.36 -3.71
C ASN A 630 -9.70 23.41 -4.42
N ASN A 631 -9.32 23.84 -5.61
CA ASN A 631 -10.15 24.69 -6.45
C ASN A 631 -11.28 23.92 -7.18
N ILE A 632 -11.23 22.58 -7.21
CA ILE A 632 -12.26 21.74 -7.84
C ILE A 632 -13.37 21.45 -6.83
N ASN A 633 -14.47 22.21 -6.90
CA ASN A 633 -15.49 22.20 -5.84
C ASN A 633 -16.86 21.65 -6.25
N SER A 634 -17.07 21.32 -7.53
CA SER A 634 -18.30 20.67 -8.00
C SER A 634 -18.10 19.17 -8.19
N HIS A 635 -19.17 18.40 -8.07
CA HIS A 635 -19.11 16.95 -8.22
C HIS A 635 -18.78 16.55 -9.67
N GLU A 636 -19.28 17.28 -10.66
CA GLU A 636 -18.98 17.08 -12.08
C GLU A 636 -17.50 17.32 -12.38
N ALA A 637 -16.92 18.39 -11.84
CA ALA A 637 -15.50 18.70 -12.03
C ALA A 637 -14.60 17.69 -11.31
N LEU A 638 -15.03 17.15 -10.17
CA LEU A 638 -14.33 16.07 -9.47
C LEU A 638 -14.36 14.76 -10.27
N ILE A 639 -15.48 14.43 -10.90
CA ILE A 639 -15.58 13.29 -11.81
C ILE A 639 -14.66 13.49 -13.01
N SER A 640 -14.77 14.63 -13.70
CA SER A 640 -13.93 14.94 -14.87
C SER A 640 -12.44 14.82 -14.53
N TRP A 641 -12.03 15.44 -13.42
CA TRP A 641 -10.64 15.33 -12.98
C TRP A 641 -10.24 13.89 -12.67
N GLY A 642 -11.10 13.12 -12.00
CA GLY A 642 -10.87 11.70 -11.74
C GLY A 642 -10.74 10.86 -13.01
N LEU A 643 -11.51 11.17 -14.06
CA LEU A 643 -11.42 10.51 -15.36
C LEU A 643 -10.07 10.78 -16.01
N ASP A 644 -9.61 12.04 -15.98
CA ASP A 644 -8.29 12.41 -16.52
C ASP A 644 -7.17 11.62 -15.82
N GLN A 645 -7.26 11.42 -14.50
CA GLN A 645 -6.27 10.63 -13.76
C GLN A 645 -6.26 9.14 -14.19
N PHE A 646 -7.44 8.54 -14.36
CA PHE A 646 -7.55 7.14 -14.80
C PHE A 646 -7.20 6.94 -16.29
N ALA A 647 -7.33 7.97 -17.11
CA ALA A 647 -6.91 7.95 -18.51
C ALA A 647 -5.39 8.07 -18.64
N ALA A 648 -4.76 8.88 -17.78
CA ALA A 648 -3.31 9.04 -17.72
C ALA A 648 -2.58 7.80 -17.18
N SER A 649 -3.26 6.96 -16.39
CA SER A 649 -2.72 5.70 -15.88
C SER A 649 -2.81 4.51 -16.85
N ARG A 650 -3.15 4.75 -18.12
CA ARG A 650 -3.29 3.70 -19.15
C ARG A 650 -1.95 3.21 -19.69
#